data_AF-A0A0V1N514-F1
#
_entry.id   AF-A0A0V1N514-F1
#
_cell.length_a   1.000
_cell.length_b   1.000
_cell.length_c   1.000
_cell.angle_alpha   90.00
_cell.angle_beta   90.00
_cell.angle_gamma   90.00
#
_symmetry.space_group_name_H-M   'P 1'
#
loop_
_entity.id
_entity.type
_entity.pdbx_description
1 polymer ?
#
loop_
_entity_poly.entity_id
_entity_poly.type
_entity_poly.pdbx_seq_one_letter_code
_entity_poly.pdbx_strand_id
1 'polypeptide(L)'
;MEEPKTVPKAFLPLSLFIVVKTPKEDRMLYMYPPLESEKKTNERMGVYLFCSKTSIKDGKLFGFDDEILAFLFTVLPKMCDQRMHIKINDVRFIGYPVLLNSLNTECEDEELPDILLYNVIFAIQATAPKNVVDSYANFVEKISKGIKQDELKSKYLSNQMEIILQCQDVSKWQNQYVFAVTEEYIWQKSTLAFTLRNIFVDLTKHGCTSLRFNGWLDIGCQLLESSTVTTKEPMFSLHTTLSQGTILIKPYHAMILLENSHIVMDNMFPNAAGALCHFLRVASPLKNLQAIGQELQMDLSLIFRFAEHLVYWGKARMVYPIAQNNTYIVSRTADLTNEHMQRRFAFQFRINLAVMLSRFSSPLTVRDYLRPEDGFKDDGNRTKVAILVWLLRHRLIVQLHTYVYLNVDWIPQEEDLDESVLNDLSQETVSSLLNFIPRHAILFIIKNKECKIRIDTFAKIAPFLDGEHHLEDIMYYNGLTRIFLIETEKMEVEMSRIHAIEKFINERLKPDLREQQEKHQKILDDICEYELLLQSIAVIKSLRPLKKLKMKVNLGLGFFAQAVVNDPNHIFIDVGCGTYVEFTLDEADVVINERLELLKMLSKKQLAVIGSIKAHISLLVYVEVALFFTFIKMVELLLDPSIRTWVFVPIVLFTFLIGVVRHYLAILIHTKKEIGLQQIQDSHALVRSRLLRENGRYLSKHSFLMRKQFFNDEESGYFKVAQQRQSPVVNPMSDPSVMTDMLKGNLLNVIPMLVIGGWINWTFSGFVTTKVPFPLTLRFKPMLQHGIALASLDASWVSSASWYFLNVFGLRSMYALILGEDNAADQARLMQEQVTMSANTVPHDPRQAFKAEWEALQICSHNWMSKCEGKVLESTLALIKSNALHLAEEIEKEIIQRDLAIAKKKIVRLNEEQCIDFYMDMARSASFDQVVRQLSSGEAIAMVLEGRRAIGTWKNIIQKLDNAPFENYHQLHVDKECLHASDDYFKARREIQFIFPEVQLVPWNEEVQHYLQEEVIPTMSRALEELARTNPIDPLKWLASWLWRHDPQRGESTIADDY
;
A
#
# COMPACT_ATOMS: atom_id res chain seq x y z
N MET A 1 -4.28 13.69 26.48
CA MET A 1 -4.61 12.74 27.56
C MET A 1 -6.07 12.94 27.88
N GLU A 2 -6.86 11.87 27.84
CA GLU A 2 -8.32 11.88 28.04
C GLU A 2 -8.66 12.04 29.53
N GLU A 3 -9.70 12.82 29.87
CA GLU A 3 -10.43 12.60 31.12
C GLU A 3 -11.48 11.50 30.88
N PRO A 4 -11.40 10.36 31.58
CA PRO A 4 -12.29 9.23 31.39
C PRO A 4 -13.70 9.48 31.96
N LYS A 5 -14.71 8.90 31.30
CA LYS A 5 -16.10 8.84 31.77
C LYS A 5 -16.13 8.20 33.16
N THR A 6 -16.73 8.91 34.11
CA THR A 6 -16.70 8.60 35.54
C THR A 6 -17.27 7.21 35.84
N VAL A 7 -16.42 6.31 36.33
CA VAL A 7 -16.84 5.07 36.99
C VAL A 7 -17.88 5.41 38.07
N PRO A 8 -18.99 4.64 38.22
CA PRO A 8 -19.95 4.88 39.29
C PRO A 8 -19.24 4.95 40.64
N LYS A 9 -19.53 5.98 41.45
CA LYS A 9 -18.86 6.20 42.75
C LYS A 9 -18.91 4.98 43.68
N ALA A 10 -19.92 4.12 43.54
CA ALA A 10 -20.07 2.88 44.31
C ALA A 10 -19.08 1.77 43.94
N PHE A 11 -18.44 1.83 42.77
CA PHE A 11 -17.49 0.82 42.29
C PHE A 11 -16.04 1.21 42.56
N LEU A 12 -15.81 2.46 42.96
CA LEU A 12 -14.48 3.01 43.20
C LEU A 12 -13.91 2.52 44.53
N PRO A 13 -12.59 2.33 44.63
CA PRO A 13 -11.96 2.04 45.90
C PRO A 13 -12.00 3.28 46.80
N LEU A 14 -12.30 3.09 48.08
CA LEU A 14 -12.28 4.12 49.12
C LEU A 14 -10.86 4.31 49.68
N SER A 15 -10.15 3.20 49.89
CA SER A 15 -8.73 3.18 50.25
C SER A 15 -8.06 1.86 49.87
N LEU A 16 -6.74 1.90 49.71
CA LEU A 16 -5.87 0.74 49.54
C LEU A 16 -4.73 0.84 50.56
N PHE A 17 -4.53 -0.21 51.35
CA PHE A 17 -3.50 -0.22 52.38
C PHE A 17 -2.88 -1.60 52.58
N ILE A 18 -1.68 -1.61 53.16
CA ILE A 18 -0.94 -2.81 53.51
C ILE A 18 -0.62 -2.80 55.01
N VAL A 19 -0.96 -3.90 55.69
CA VAL A 19 -0.65 -4.14 57.11
C VAL A 19 0.36 -5.26 57.24
N VAL A 20 1.20 -5.16 58.25
CA VAL A 20 2.34 -6.05 58.48
C VAL A 20 2.40 -6.42 59.96
N LYS A 21 2.59 -7.71 60.26
CA LYS A 21 2.91 -8.20 61.60
C LYS A 21 4.39 -8.44 61.69
N THR A 22 5.03 -7.77 62.63
CA THR A 22 6.41 -8.06 63.03
C THR A 22 6.42 -8.77 64.38
N PRO A 23 7.55 -9.35 64.82
CA PRO A 23 7.67 -9.92 66.17
C PRO A 23 7.41 -8.90 67.29
N LYS A 24 7.61 -7.60 67.03
CA LYS A 24 7.49 -6.52 68.02
C LYS A 24 6.08 -5.95 68.10
N GLU A 25 5.43 -5.72 66.97
CA GLU A 25 4.07 -5.16 66.92
C GLU A 25 3.39 -5.34 65.56
N ASP A 26 2.07 -5.08 65.55
CA ASP A 26 1.23 -5.03 64.36
C ASP A 26 1.20 -3.58 63.85
N ARG A 27 1.63 -3.35 62.61
CA ARG A 27 1.73 -2.01 62.03
C ARG A 27 0.98 -1.90 60.72
N MET A 28 0.42 -0.71 60.50
CA MET A 28 0.05 -0.27 59.16
C MET A 28 1.27 0.30 58.48
N LEU A 29 1.68 -0.30 57.35
CA LEU A 29 2.90 0.11 56.67
C LEU A 29 2.66 1.29 55.72
N TYR A 30 1.58 1.24 54.94
CA TYR A 30 1.20 2.33 54.03
C TYR A 30 -0.30 2.29 53.72
N MET A 31 -0.94 3.47 53.65
CA MET A 31 -2.33 3.65 53.24
C MET A 31 -2.43 4.79 52.21
N TYR A 32 -3.27 4.62 51.20
CA TYR A 32 -3.63 5.68 50.27
C TYR A 32 -5.13 5.63 49.90
N PRO A 33 -5.84 6.77 49.92
CA PRO A 33 -5.49 8.07 50.54
C PRO A 33 -5.45 7.97 52.09
N PRO A 34 -4.77 8.88 52.80
CA PRO A 34 -4.67 8.87 54.26
C PRO A 34 -6.03 9.14 54.94
N LEU A 35 -6.18 8.67 56.19
CA LEU A 35 -7.35 8.94 57.02
C LEU A 35 -7.43 10.43 57.41
N GLU A 36 -8.60 11.05 57.24
CA GLU A 36 -8.84 12.41 57.74
C GLU A 36 -9.09 12.36 59.25
N SER A 37 -8.14 12.86 60.05
CA SER A 37 -8.33 13.09 61.48
C SER A 37 -8.90 14.49 61.74
N GLU A 38 -10.00 14.57 62.49
CA GLU A 38 -10.38 15.85 63.09
C GLU A 38 -9.35 16.23 64.15
N LYS A 39 -8.85 17.47 64.11
CA LYS A 39 -8.05 18.05 65.19
C LYS A 39 -8.83 17.93 66.50
N LYS A 40 -8.52 16.92 67.32
CA LYS A 40 -9.07 16.80 68.67
C LYS A 40 -8.58 17.98 69.50
N THR A 41 -9.47 18.93 69.79
CA THR A 41 -9.34 19.76 70.99
C THR A 41 -9.37 18.85 72.21
N ASN A 42 -8.37 19.01 73.07
CA ASN A 42 -8.17 18.31 74.33
C ASN A 42 -9.47 17.90 75.02
N GLU A 43 -9.66 16.59 75.22
CA GLU A 43 -10.15 16.06 76.49
C GLU A 43 -9.93 14.54 76.57
N ARG A 44 -9.49 14.11 77.75
CA ARG A 44 -9.30 12.70 78.11
C ARG A 44 -10.64 11.99 78.12
N MET A 45 -10.84 11.00 77.26
CA MET A 45 -11.82 9.95 77.50
C MET A 45 -11.41 8.65 76.81
N GLY A 46 -11.45 7.57 77.58
CA GLY A 46 -11.08 6.23 77.16
C GLY A 46 -12.11 5.56 76.26
N VAL A 47 -11.71 4.36 75.82
CA VAL A 47 -12.44 3.21 75.25
C VAL A 47 -13.93 3.43 74.94
N TYR A 48 -14.28 3.15 73.67
CA TYR A 48 -15.61 3.09 73.04
C TYR A 48 -16.19 4.41 72.51
N LEU A 49 -15.98 4.65 71.21
CA LEU A 49 -16.92 5.42 70.37
C LEU A 49 -16.85 5.00 68.89
N PHE A 50 -17.23 3.75 68.61
CA PHE A 50 -17.80 3.41 67.30
C PHE A 50 -19.21 4.04 67.24
N CYS A 51 -19.31 5.35 67.01
CA CYS A 51 -20.61 6.03 66.90
C CYS A 51 -20.63 7.12 65.83
N SER A 52 -20.22 6.77 64.61
CA SER A 52 -20.78 7.39 63.40
C SER A 52 -21.61 6.33 62.65
N LYS A 53 -22.80 6.69 62.17
CA LYS A 53 -23.67 5.77 61.41
C LYS A 53 -23.08 5.39 60.03
N THR A 54 -22.09 6.14 59.56
CA THR A 54 -21.41 5.97 58.28
C THR A 54 -19.90 6.10 58.48
N SER A 55 -19.15 5.23 57.82
CA SER A 55 -17.69 5.18 57.79
C SER A 55 -17.11 5.77 56.49
N ILE A 56 -17.95 6.49 55.71
CA ILE A 56 -17.60 7.16 54.46
C ILE A 56 -17.93 8.65 54.57
N LYS A 57 -16.96 9.52 54.30
CA LYS A 57 -17.12 10.98 54.20
C LYS A 57 -16.39 11.48 52.94
N ASP A 58 -17.07 12.25 52.09
CA ASP A 58 -16.55 12.78 50.81
C ASP A 58 -15.90 11.73 49.87
N GLY A 59 -16.36 10.48 49.93
CA GLY A 59 -15.82 9.38 49.12
C GLY A 59 -14.51 8.79 49.64
N LYS A 60 -14.09 9.13 50.86
CA LYS A 60 -12.94 8.56 51.58
C LYS A 60 -13.38 7.78 52.83
N LEU A 61 -12.48 6.93 53.31
CA LEU A 61 -12.65 6.19 54.56
C LEU A 61 -12.53 7.15 55.76
N PHE A 62 -13.47 7.06 56.71
CA PHE A 62 -13.52 7.91 57.90
C PHE A 62 -13.88 7.11 59.17
N GLY A 63 -13.36 7.54 60.33
CA GLY A 63 -13.75 7.01 61.64
C GLY A 63 -13.00 5.75 62.09
N PHE A 64 -11.82 5.47 61.53
CA PHE A 64 -10.93 4.39 61.96
C PHE A 64 -9.57 4.94 62.38
N ASP A 65 -8.96 4.36 63.41
CA ASP A 65 -7.57 4.63 63.81
C ASP A 65 -6.62 3.59 63.17
N ASP A 66 -5.41 4.02 62.80
CA ASP A 66 -4.39 3.17 62.14
C ASP A 66 -4.06 1.91 62.96
N GLU A 67 -3.94 2.04 64.29
CA GLU A 67 -3.65 0.94 65.20
C GLU A 67 -4.76 -0.12 65.22
N ILE A 68 -6.02 0.33 65.13
CA ILE A 68 -7.18 -0.57 65.13
C ILE A 68 -7.27 -1.33 63.81
N LEU A 69 -7.03 -0.65 62.68
CA LEU A 69 -7.03 -1.30 61.36
C LEU A 69 -5.85 -2.27 61.22
N ALA A 70 -4.67 -1.92 61.74
CA ALA A 70 -3.52 -2.82 61.77
C ALA A 70 -3.89 -4.11 62.53
N PHE A 71 -4.37 -3.98 63.76
CA PHE A 71 -4.76 -5.13 64.60
C PHE A 71 -5.89 -5.98 64.01
N LEU A 72 -6.89 -5.35 63.38
CA LEU A 72 -8.03 -6.07 62.81
C LEU A 72 -7.63 -6.94 61.61
N PHE A 73 -6.69 -6.46 60.80
CA PHE A 73 -6.34 -7.10 59.54
C PHE A 73 -5.02 -7.90 59.57
N THR A 74 -4.27 -7.85 60.67
CA THR A 74 -3.25 -8.84 61.03
C THR A 74 -3.92 -10.10 61.59
N VAL A 75 -4.52 -10.89 60.70
CA VAL A 75 -5.28 -12.09 61.06
C VAL A 75 -4.43 -13.19 61.71
N LEU A 76 -5.09 -14.13 62.37
CA LEU A 76 -4.45 -15.35 62.86
C LEU A 76 -3.81 -16.14 61.71
N PRO A 77 -2.63 -16.76 61.90
CA PRO A 77 -1.91 -17.52 60.86
C PRO A 77 -2.75 -18.62 60.17
N LYS A 78 -3.75 -19.17 60.85
CA LYS A 78 -4.66 -20.20 60.30
C LYS A 78 -5.59 -19.68 59.20
N MET A 79 -5.77 -18.36 59.10
CA MET A 79 -6.63 -17.69 58.13
C MET A 79 -5.84 -17.12 56.94
N CYS A 80 -4.52 -17.32 56.91
CA CYS A 80 -3.66 -16.91 55.82
C CYS A 80 -3.88 -17.78 54.56
N ASP A 81 -3.53 -17.23 53.40
CA ASP A 81 -3.71 -17.83 52.08
C ASP A 81 -5.19 -18.14 51.72
N GLN A 82 -6.13 -17.41 52.33
CA GLN A 82 -7.57 -17.44 52.01
C GLN A 82 -8.10 -16.03 51.74
N ARG A 83 -9.20 -15.93 50.96
CA ARG A 83 -9.86 -14.64 50.68
C ARG A 83 -10.57 -14.13 51.92
N MET A 84 -10.29 -12.89 52.29
CA MET A 84 -10.88 -12.23 53.45
C MET A 84 -11.88 -11.17 52.99
N HIS A 85 -13.12 -11.30 53.45
CA HIS A 85 -14.20 -10.35 53.22
C HIS A 85 -14.80 -9.91 54.55
N ILE A 86 -14.57 -8.67 54.95
CA ILE A 86 -15.09 -8.12 56.21
C ILE A 86 -15.95 -6.91 55.88
N LYS A 87 -17.20 -6.88 56.36
CA LYS A 87 -18.09 -5.72 56.22
C LYS A 87 -18.20 -5.01 57.57
N ILE A 88 -17.85 -3.73 57.60
CA ILE A 88 -18.04 -2.85 58.75
C ILE A 88 -18.85 -1.66 58.26
N ASN A 89 -20.04 -1.46 58.84
CA ASN A 89 -20.97 -0.41 58.45
C ASN A 89 -21.29 -0.43 56.93
N ASP A 90 -21.01 0.67 56.25
CA ASP A 90 -21.17 0.97 54.82
C ASP A 90 -19.93 0.63 53.98
N VAL A 91 -18.89 0.03 54.58
CA VAL A 91 -17.62 -0.33 53.93
C VAL A 91 -17.40 -1.84 53.94
N ARG A 92 -16.89 -2.38 52.82
CA ARG A 92 -16.44 -3.75 52.68
C ARG A 92 -14.93 -3.77 52.44
N PHE A 93 -14.21 -4.44 53.33
CA PHE A 93 -12.77 -4.68 53.25
C PHE A 93 -12.51 -6.03 52.59
N ILE A 94 -11.67 -6.02 51.56
CA ILE A 94 -11.29 -7.18 50.77
C ILE A 94 -9.77 -7.34 50.87
N GLY A 95 -9.31 -8.43 51.45
CA GLY A 95 -7.89 -8.70 51.64
C GLY A 95 -7.50 -10.15 51.32
N TYR A 96 -6.20 -10.38 51.17
CA TYR A 96 -5.62 -11.72 51.06
C TYR A 96 -4.38 -11.77 51.96
N PRO A 97 -4.53 -12.20 53.23
CA PRO A 97 -3.43 -12.28 54.18
C PRO A 97 -2.47 -13.39 53.81
N VAL A 98 -1.17 -13.10 53.80
CA VAL A 98 -0.10 -14.04 53.42
C VAL A 98 0.80 -14.29 54.62
N LEU A 99 1.02 -15.58 54.90
CA LEU A 99 2.02 -16.01 55.88
C LEU A 99 3.38 -16.17 55.18
N LEU A 100 4.43 -15.58 55.75
CA LEU A 100 5.80 -15.70 55.27
C LEU A 100 6.60 -16.72 56.09
N ASN A 101 6.38 -16.77 57.42
CA ASN A 101 7.08 -17.69 58.32
C ASN A 101 6.10 -18.51 59.18
N SER A 102 6.36 -19.81 59.35
CA SER A 102 5.66 -20.63 60.34
C SER A 102 6.25 -20.39 61.73
N LEU A 103 5.42 -20.08 62.72
CA LEU A 103 5.81 -19.74 64.09
C LEU A 103 6.54 -20.84 64.91
N ASN A 104 7.00 -21.93 64.29
CA ASN A 104 7.40 -23.17 64.98
C ASN A 104 8.76 -23.77 64.51
N THR A 105 9.80 -22.98 64.33
CA THR A 105 11.15 -23.54 64.15
C THR A 105 12.14 -22.91 65.11
N GLU A 106 12.54 -23.71 66.10
CA GLU A 106 13.74 -23.56 66.90
C GLU A 106 14.95 -23.62 65.95
N CYS A 107 15.33 -22.48 65.39
CA CYS A 107 16.62 -22.29 64.73
C CYS A 107 17.25 -21.04 65.36
N GLU A 108 18.09 -21.29 66.37
CA GLU A 108 19.19 -20.40 66.68
C GLU A 108 20.16 -20.45 65.47
N ASP A 109 20.63 -19.29 65.01
CA ASP A 109 21.55 -19.09 63.89
C ASP A 109 20.94 -18.99 62.47
N GLU A 110 20.32 -17.84 62.18
CA GLU A 110 20.51 -16.98 60.99
C GLU A 110 19.50 -15.80 61.08
N GLU A 111 19.90 -14.58 60.69
CA GLU A 111 19.08 -13.36 60.80
C GLU A 111 17.66 -13.53 60.20
N LEU A 112 16.67 -13.74 61.08
CA LEU A 112 15.26 -13.92 60.75
C LEU A 112 14.71 -12.72 59.95
N PRO A 113 13.83 -12.93 58.94
CA PRO A 113 13.12 -11.82 58.32
C PRO A 113 12.21 -11.11 59.33
N ASP A 114 12.22 -9.77 59.34
CA ASP A 114 11.50 -8.92 60.30
C ASP A 114 9.95 -9.04 60.23
N ILE A 115 9.40 -9.70 59.19
CA ILE A 115 7.97 -9.76 58.90
C ILE A 115 7.43 -11.19 58.99
N LEU A 116 6.43 -11.40 59.85
CA LEU A 116 5.75 -12.69 60.06
C LEU A 116 4.61 -12.93 59.06
N LEU A 117 3.72 -11.93 58.90
CA LEU A 117 2.63 -11.93 57.94
C LEU A 117 2.38 -10.52 57.42
N TYR A 118 1.78 -10.43 56.24
CA TYR A 118 1.27 -9.16 55.72
C TYR A 118 -0.08 -9.36 55.03
N ASN A 119 -0.81 -8.28 54.84
CA ASN A 119 -2.11 -8.32 54.18
C ASN A 119 -2.33 -7.01 53.40
N VAL A 120 -2.62 -7.15 52.10
CA VAL A 120 -3.00 -6.04 51.22
C VAL A 120 -4.52 -5.97 51.15
N ILE A 121 -5.11 -4.81 51.42
CA ILE A 121 -6.56 -4.66 51.61
C ILE A 121 -7.10 -3.49 50.77
N PHE A 122 -8.18 -3.74 50.03
CA PHE A 122 -9.03 -2.69 49.48
C PHE A 122 -10.25 -2.46 50.37
N ALA A 123 -10.54 -1.19 50.66
CA ALA A 123 -11.83 -0.77 51.18
C ALA A 123 -12.71 -0.30 50.01
N ILE A 124 -13.91 -0.85 49.88
CA ILE A 124 -14.91 -0.45 48.87
C ILE A 124 -16.27 -0.21 49.51
N GLN A 125 -17.21 0.44 48.81
CA GLN A 125 -18.57 0.62 49.33
C GLN A 125 -19.28 -0.73 49.46
N ALA A 126 -20.02 -0.92 50.56
CA ALA A 126 -20.77 -2.16 50.81
C ALA A 126 -21.91 -2.40 49.79
N THR A 127 -22.31 -1.38 49.03
CA THR A 127 -23.31 -1.42 47.96
C THR A 127 -22.77 -1.94 46.63
N ALA A 128 -21.46 -2.20 46.52
CA ALA A 128 -20.84 -2.68 45.29
C ALA A 128 -21.38 -4.06 44.86
N PRO A 129 -21.62 -4.27 43.55
CA PRO A 129 -22.13 -5.53 43.01
C PRO A 129 -21.11 -6.66 43.16
N LYS A 130 -21.60 -7.90 43.21
CA LYS A 130 -20.76 -9.09 43.46
C LYS A 130 -19.61 -9.22 42.45
N ASN A 131 -19.85 -8.90 41.17
CA ASN A 131 -18.83 -8.94 40.12
C ASN A 131 -17.63 -8.02 40.40
N VAL A 132 -17.90 -6.81 40.91
CA VAL A 132 -16.85 -5.85 41.29
C VAL A 132 -16.09 -6.34 42.52
N VAL A 133 -16.80 -6.87 43.51
CA VAL A 133 -16.20 -7.45 44.73
C VAL A 133 -15.27 -8.62 44.38
N ASP A 134 -15.70 -9.51 43.48
CA ASP A 134 -14.91 -10.65 43.02
C ASP A 134 -13.70 -10.19 42.19
N SER A 135 -13.83 -9.11 41.42
CA SER A 135 -12.72 -8.50 40.67
C SER A 135 -11.62 -7.97 41.61
N TYR A 136 -12.00 -7.24 42.67
CA TYR A 136 -11.05 -6.80 43.70
C TYR A 136 -10.42 -7.98 44.44
N ALA A 137 -11.20 -9.01 44.79
CA ALA A 137 -10.68 -10.19 45.50
C ALA A 137 -9.65 -10.96 44.66
N ASN A 138 -9.95 -11.19 43.38
CA ASN A 138 -9.01 -11.83 42.44
C ASN A 138 -7.73 -11.00 42.28
N PHE A 139 -7.85 -9.68 42.25
CA PHE A 139 -6.71 -8.79 42.07
C PHE A 139 -5.80 -8.75 43.29
N VAL A 140 -6.36 -8.61 44.49
CA VAL A 140 -5.62 -8.65 45.75
C VAL A 140 -4.90 -9.98 45.91
N GLU A 141 -5.57 -11.09 45.61
CA GLU A 141 -4.95 -12.42 45.66
C GLU A 141 -3.71 -12.51 44.76
N LYS A 142 -3.76 -11.96 43.55
CA LYS A 142 -2.61 -11.94 42.63
C LYS A 142 -1.49 -11.03 43.13
N ILE A 143 -1.81 -9.83 43.60
CA ILE A 143 -0.82 -8.88 44.16
C ILE A 143 -0.11 -9.51 45.35
N SER A 144 -0.88 -10.04 46.31
CA SER A 144 -0.33 -10.69 47.50
C SER A 144 0.54 -11.90 47.13
N LYS A 145 0.13 -12.75 46.19
CA LYS A 145 0.98 -13.86 45.73
C LYS A 145 2.26 -13.37 45.03
N GLY A 146 2.20 -12.28 44.27
CA GLY A 146 3.35 -11.65 43.63
C GLY A 146 4.36 -11.13 44.65
N ILE A 147 3.90 -10.35 45.64
CA ILE A 147 4.76 -9.84 46.73
C ILE A 147 5.41 -10.99 47.51
N LYS A 148 4.69 -12.10 47.73
CA LYS A 148 5.24 -13.30 48.40
C LYS A 148 6.44 -13.87 47.62
N GLN A 149 6.34 -13.96 46.30
CA GLN A 149 7.43 -14.49 45.47
C GLN A 149 8.65 -13.56 45.46
N ASP A 150 8.42 -12.25 45.42
CA ASP A 150 9.51 -11.28 45.44
C ASP A 150 10.18 -11.17 46.80
N GLU A 151 9.42 -11.33 47.89
CA GLU A 151 10.02 -11.44 49.22
C GLU A 151 10.94 -12.65 49.33
N LEU A 152 10.52 -13.82 48.83
CA LEU A 152 11.34 -15.03 48.83
C LEU A 152 12.60 -14.92 47.95
N LYS A 153 12.57 -14.11 46.89
CA LYS A 153 13.69 -13.97 45.95
C LYS A 153 14.68 -12.87 46.33
N SER A 154 14.18 -11.71 46.77
CA SER A 154 14.98 -10.49 46.90
C SER A 154 14.74 -9.72 48.20
N LYS A 155 14.01 -10.31 49.18
CA LYS A 155 13.60 -9.63 50.42
C LYS A 155 12.94 -8.26 50.15
N TYR A 156 12.17 -8.19 49.06
CA TYR A 156 11.64 -6.95 48.53
C TYR A 156 10.76 -6.19 49.53
N LEU A 157 9.79 -6.83 50.15
CA LEU A 157 8.88 -6.22 51.12
C LEU A 157 9.64 -5.76 52.37
N SER A 158 10.60 -6.55 52.85
CA SER A 158 11.47 -6.16 53.99
C SER A 158 12.27 -4.88 53.68
N ASN A 159 12.92 -4.81 52.51
CA ASN A 159 13.67 -3.63 52.07
C ASN A 159 12.75 -2.40 51.87
N GLN A 160 11.56 -2.58 51.29
CA GLN A 160 10.60 -1.48 51.11
C GLN A 160 10.04 -1.01 52.44
N MET A 161 9.82 -1.90 53.41
CA MET A 161 9.39 -1.54 54.75
C MET A 161 10.41 -0.65 55.45
N GLU A 162 11.70 -0.98 55.38
CA GLU A 162 12.76 -0.16 55.95
C GLU A 162 12.79 1.24 55.34
N ILE A 163 12.71 1.36 54.01
CA ILE A 163 12.67 2.65 53.31
C ILE A 163 11.48 3.49 53.77
N ILE A 164 10.29 2.89 53.86
CA ILE A 164 9.07 3.59 54.28
C ILE A 164 9.20 4.08 55.74
N LEU A 165 9.71 3.23 56.64
CA LEU A 165 9.92 3.58 58.05
C LEU A 165 10.96 4.70 58.21
N GLN A 166 12.07 4.64 57.49
CA GLN A 166 13.08 5.71 57.47
C GLN A 166 12.46 7.04 57.01
N CYS A 167 11.63 7.01 55.95
CA CYS A 167 10.92 8.21 55.48
C CYS A 167 9.94 8.76 56.53
N GLN A 168 9.21 7.87 57.22
CA GLN A 168 8.28 8.24 58.29
C GLN A 168 9.02 8.80 59.51
N ASP A 169 10.18 8.28 59.88
CA ASP A 169 10.94 8.82 61.01
C ASP A 169 11.51 10.19 60.68
N VAL A 170 12.08 10.40 59.48
CA VAL A 170 12.52 11.73 59.01
C VAL A 170 11.38 12.76 59.09
N SER A 171 10.14 12.34 58.81
CA SER A 171 8.97 13.22 58.91
C SER A 171 8.63 13.63 60.35
N LYS A 172 8.87 12.77 61.34
CA LYS A 172 8.65 13.08 62.77
C LYS A 172 9.67 14.09 63.30
N TRP A 173 10.87 14.14 62.74
CA TRP A 173 11.92 15.10 63.13
C TRP A 173 11.68 16.53 62.60
N GLN A 174 10.87 16.72 61.55
CA GLN A 174 10.55 18.04 60.98
C GLN A 174 9.12 18.47 61.37
N ASN A 175 8.99 19.41 62.32
CA ASN A 175 7.70 19.80 62.90
C ASN A 175 6.67 20.42 61.91
N GLN A 176 5.44 19.91 62.00
CA GLN A 176 4.11 20.53 61.90
C GLN A 176 3.58 21.28 60.65
N TYR A 177 4.35 21.49 59.57
CA TYR A 177 3.80 22.16 58.35
C TYR A 177 3.88 21.34 57.04
N VAL A 178 4.20 20.04 57.12
CA VAL A 178 4.74 19.28 55.97
C VAL A 178 3.92 18.01 55.66
N PHE A 179 2.61 17.98 55.93
CA PHE A 179 1.79 16.77 55.64
C PHE A 179 1.64 16.48 54.13
N ALA A 180 1.61 17.52 53.28
CA ALA A 180 1.48 17.34 51.83
C ALA A 180 2.80 16.92 51.14
N VAL A 181 3.95 17.30 51.72
CA VAL A 181 5.28 17.01 51.15
C VAL A 181 5.81 15.65 51.63
N THR A 182 5.28 15.10 52.74
CA THR A 182 5.72 13.82 53.29
C THR A 182 5.19 12.61 52.53
N GLU A 183 3.95 12.64 52.03
CA GLU A 183 3.45 11.58 51.14
C GLU A 183 4.17 11.58 49.79
N GLU A 184 4.43 12.79 49.26
CA GLU A 184 5.21 12.96 48.04
C GLU A 184 6.63 12.42 48.18
N TYR A 185 7.19 12.52 49.37
CA TYR A 185 8.52 12.00 49.68
C TYR A 185 8.53 10.47 49.75
N ILE A 186 7.54 9.85 50.41
CA ILE A 186 7.47 8.39 50.59
C ILE A 186 7.36 7.66 49.24
N TRP A 187 6.47 8.09 48.35
CA TRP A 187 6.30 7.40 47.06
C TRP A 187 7.40 7.70 46.03
N GLN A 188 8.29 8.68 46.28
CA GLN A 188 9.44 8.96 45.42
C GLN A 188 10.60 8.02 45.76
N LYS A 189 10.62 7.49 46.99
CA LYS A 189 11.65 6.61 47.52
C LYS A 189 11.23 5.14 47.55
N SER A 190 9.98 4.84 47.88
CA SER A 190 9.45 3.48 47.92
C SER A 190 8.71 3.12 46.64
N THR A 191 9.19 2.05 45.98
CA THR A 191 8.55 1.48 44.80
C THR A 191 7.21 0.82 45.15
N LEU A 192 7.08 0.25 46.35
CA LEU A 192 5.83 -0.35 46.83
C LEU A 192 4.75 0.72 47.04
N ALA A 193 5.08 1.81 47.72
CA ALA A 193 4.14 2.92 47.94
C ALA A 193 3.72 3.58 46.62
N PHE A 194 4.67 3.80 45.70
CA PHE A 194 4.38 4.30 44.35
C PHE A 194 3.41 3.40 43.59
N THR A 195 3.65 2.09 43.64
CA THR A 195 2.83 1.09 42.95
C THR A 195 1.41 1.05 43.53
N LEU A 196 1.26 0.95 44.86
CA LEU A 196 -0.06 0.93 45.52
C LEU A 196 -0.86 2.21 45.22
N ARG A 197 -0.20 3.38 45.24
CA ARG A 197 -0.85 4.63 44.87
C ARG A 197 -1.29 4.65 43.41
N ASN A 198 -0.45 4.23 42.48
CA ASN A 198 -0.83 4.18 41.06
C ASN A 198 -1.98 3.22 40.81
N ILE A 199 -2.01 2.05 41.46
CA ILE A 199 -3.16 1.14 41.43
C ILE A 199 -4.45 1.88 41.80
N PHE A 200 -4.43 2.59 42.93
CA PHE A 200 -5.59 3.30 43.42
C PHE A 200 -6.02 4.40 42.44
N VAL A 201 -5.07 5.21 41.96
CA VAL A 201 -5.31 6.31 41.02
C VAL A 201 -5.83 5.79 39.68
N ASP A 202 -5.25 4.72 39.15
CA ASP A 202 -5.62 4.13 37.86
C ASP A 202 -7.01 3.48 37.92
N LEU A 203 -7.32 2.76 39.00
CA LEU A 203 -8.67 2.22 39.22
C LEU A 203 -9.69 3.35 39.40
N THR A 204 -9.31 4.46 40.04
CA THR A 204 -10.18 5.61 40.27
C THR A 204 -10.45 6.40 38.98
N LYS A 205 -9.43 6.58 38.14
CA LYS A 205 -9.54 7.31 36.87
C LYS A 205 -10.12 6.42 35.77
N HIS A 206 -9.49 5.28 35.50
CA HIS A 206 -9.73 4.49 34.31
C HIS A 206 -10.64 3.27 34.53
N GLY A 207 -10.89 2.87 35.79
CA GLY A 207 -11.65 1.63 36.10
C GLY A 207 -10.91 0.35 35.71
N CYS A 208 -9.65 0.47 35.28
CA CYS A 208 -8.73 -0.62 35.02
C CYS A 208 -7.30 -0.19 35.39
N THR A 209 -6.48 -1.14 35.80
CA THR A 209 -5.05 -0.94 36.06
C THR A 209 -4.29 -2.14 35.50
N SER A 210 -3.11 -1.91 34.94
CA SER A 210 -2.18 -2.94 34.52
C SER A 210 -0.83 -2.63 35.17
N LEU A 211 -0.40 -3.50 36.07
CA LEU A 211 0.88 -3.35 36.74
C LEU A 211 1.86 -4.38 36.23
N ARG A 212 3.11 -3.98 36.07
CA ARG A 212 4.22 -4.90 35.92
C ARG A 212 5.00 -4.93 37.23
N PHE A 213 4.87 -6.02 37.97
CA PHE A 213 5.69 -6.24 39.16
C PHE A 213 7.09 -6.73 38.72
N ASN A 214 8.12 -5.95 39.03
CA ASN A 214 9.55 -6.22 38.81
C ASN A 214 9.98 -6.66 37.39
N GLY A 215 9.19 -6.37 36.36
CA GLY A 215 9.55 -6.63 34.96
C GLY A 215 9.05 -7.97 34.37
N TRP A 216 8.44 -8.86 35.18
CA TRP A 216 8.11 -10.22 34.75
C TRP A 216 6.66 -10.65 35.01
N LEU A 217 5.95 -10.02 35.95
CA LEU A 217 4.58 -10.39 36.30
C LEU A 217 3.62 -9.24 35.99
N ASP A 218 2.87 -9.36 34.89
CA ASP A 218 1.82 -8.42 34.53
C ASP A 218 0.53 -8.78 35.29
N ILE A 219 0.20 -8.00 36.32
CA ILE A 219 -1.02 -8.12 37.12
C ILE A 219 -1.97 -6.98 36.72
N GLY A 220 -3.03 -7.32 35.99
CA GLY A 220 -4.09 -6.36 35.63
C GLY A 220 -5.41 -6.62 36.36
N CYS A 221 -6.15 -5.55 36.62
CA CYS A 221 -7.53 -5.58 37.10
C CYS A 221 -8.40 -4.67 36.25
N GLN A 222 -9.58 -5.14 35.90
CA GLN A 222 -10.63 -4.33 35.28
C GLN A 222 -11.91 -4.52 36.09
N LEU A 223 -12.52 -3.40 36.50
CA LEU A 223 -13.77 -3.42 37.23
C LEU A 223 -14.89 -3.83 36.26
N LEU A 224 -15.27 -5.11 36.32
CA LEU A 224 -16.35 -5.71 35.54
C LEU A 224 -17.70 -5.06 35.93
N GLU A 225 -17.99 -3.94 35.24
CA GLU A 225 -19.26 -3.20 35.04
C GLU A 225 -19.01 -1.71 34.73
N SER A 226 -17.75 -1.24 34.77
CA SER A 226 -17.39 0.11 34.31
C SER A 226 -17.34 0.19 32.77
N SER A 227 -18.51 0.31 32.14
CA SER A 227 -18.76 0.91 30.81
C SER A 227 -18.00 0.42 29.55
N THR A 228 -17.18 -0.63 29.62
CA THR A 228 -16.52 -1.21 28.43
C THR A 228 -17.13 -2.53 27.96
N VAL A 229 -17.86 -3.24 28.82
CA VAL A 229 -18.64 -4.43 28.45
C VAL A 229 -20.03 -4.28 29.09
N THR A 230 -21.07 -4.32 28.27
CA THR A 230 -22.51 -4.20 28.63
C THR A 230 -23.00 -2.80 29.09
N THR A 231 -23.21 -1.88 28.13
CA THR A 231 -24.25 -0.86 28.35
C THR A 231 -25.63 -1.52 28.28
N LYS A 232 -26.51 -1.09 29.19
CA LYS A 232 -27.79 -1.67 29.62
C LYS A 232 -28.87 -1.96 28.57
N GLU A 233 -28.61 -1.84 27.28
CA GLU A 233 -29.40 -2.46 26.21
C GLU A 233 -28.42 -2.81 25.06
N PRO A 234 -28.41 -4.05 24.55
CA PRO A 234 -27.63 -4.40 23.37
C PRO A 234 -28.26 -3.65 22.20
N MET A 235 -27.62 -2.58 21.74
CA MET A 235 -28.21 -1.73 20.71
C MET A 235 -28.45 -2.48 19.40
N PHE A 236 -27.73 -3.58 19.16
CA PHE A 236 -28.13 -4.73 18.36
C PHE A 236 -27.39 -5.92 18.93
N SER A 237 -28.08 -7.04 19.12
CA SER A 237 -27.48 -8.34 19.35
C SER A 237 -26.49 -8.63 18.21
N LEU A 238 -25.19 -8.55 18.48
CA LEU A 238 -24.42 -9.72 18.07
C LEU A 238 -25.07 -10.85 18.88
N HIS A 239 -25.80 -11.76 18.23
CA HIS A 239 -26.34 -12.98 18.85
C HIS A 239 -25.18 -13.85 19.33
N THR A 240 -24.51 -13.38 20.38
CA THR A 240 -23.21 -13.88 20.81
C THR A 240 -22.91 -13.58 22.27
N THR A 241 -23.86 -13.07 23.07
CA THR A 241 -23.71 -13.10 24.53
C THR A 241 -24.60 -14.21 25.08
N LEU A 242 -23.99 -15.35 25.39
CA LEU A 242 -24.60 -16.30 26.32
C LEU A 242 -24.87 -15.58 27.64
N SER A 243 -25.83 -16.09 28.41
CA SER A 243 -26.17 -15.71 29.78
C SER A 243 -24.99 -15.75 30.79
N GLN A 244 -23.76 -16.00 30.31
CA GLN A 244 -22.51 -16.12 31.06
C GLN A 244 -21.46 -15.03 30.71
N GLY A 245 -21.77 -14.05 29.85
CA GLY A 245 -20.89 -12.89 29.61
C GLY A 245 -19.71 -13.12 28.67
N THR A 246 -19.67 -14.23 27.93
CA THR A 246 -18.68 -14.47 26.86
C THR A 246 -19.11 -13.81 25.55
N ILE A 247 -18.15 -13.20 24.85
CA ILE A 247 -18.35 -12.61 23.52
C ILE A 247 -18.13 -13.72 22.49
N LEU A 248 -19.18 -14.22 21.85
CA LEU A 248 -19.04 -15.21 20.77
C LEU A 248 -18.45 -14.52 19.53
N ILE A 249 -17.16 -14.79 19.31
CA ILE A 249 -16.38 -14.32 18.17
C ILE A 249 -16.56 -15.34 17.03
N LYS A 250 -16.92 -14.86 15.84
CA LYS A 250 -17.09 -15.67 14.63
C LYS A 250 -16.00 -15.35 13.60
N PRO A 251 -15.64 -16.28 12.70
CA PRO A 251 -14.51 -16.11 11.77
C PRO A 251 -14.65 -14.95 10.80
N TYR A 252 -15.89 -14.61 10.42
CA TYR A 252 -16.19 -13.53 9.49
C TYR A 252 -16.15 -12.13 10.13
N HIS A 253 -16.02 -12.03 11.46
CA HIS A 253 -15.85 -10.73 12.11
C HIS A 253 -14.48 -10.12 11.79
N ALA A 254 -14.39 -8.80 11.89
CA ALA A 254 -13.17 -8.02 11.87
C ALA A 254 -12.94 -7.37 13.24
N MET A 255 -11.76 -6.78 13.44
CA MET A 255 -11.39 -6.16 14.71
C MET A 255 -10.82 -4.76 14.46
N ILE A 256 -11.24 -3.79 15.28
CA ILE A 256 -10.68 -2.44 15.33
C ILE A 256 -9.88 -2.29 16.62
N LEU A 257 -8.61 -1.90 16.49
CA LEU A 257 -7.81 -1.45 17.63
C LEU A 257 -8.24 -0.03 18.05
N LEU A 258 -8.45 0.17 19.35
CA LEU A 258 -8.82 1.47 19.92
C LEU A 258 -7.62 2.41 20.03
N GLU A 259 -6.45 1.85 20.29
CA GLU A 259 -5.16 2.53 20.34
C GLU A 259 -4.27 2.08 19.17
N ASN A 260 -3.16 2.79 18.93
CA ASN A 260 -2.18 2.36 17.93
C ASN A 260 -1.53 1.04 18.36
N SER A 261 -1.23 0.17 17.39
CA SER A 261 -0.64 -1.15 17.64
C SER A 261 0.61 -1.09 18.51
N HIS A 262 1.51 -0.13 18.26
CA HIS A 262 2.72 0.08 19.06
C HIS A 262 2.43 0.42 20.53
N ILE A 263 1.46 1.29 20.79
CA ILE A 263 1.09 1.70 22.16
C ILE A 263 0.49 0.51 22.93
N VAL A 264 -0.33 -0.31 22.27
CA VAL A 264 -0.88 -1.52 22.87
C VAL A 264 0.23 -2.52 23.21
N MET A 265 1.22 -2.67 22.32
CA MET A 265 2.37 -3.53 22.52
C MET A 265 3.23 -3.08 23.72
N ASP A 266 3.63 -1.81 23.76
CA ASP A 266 4.54 -1.30 24.79
C ASP A 266 3.90 -1.32 26.19
N ASN A 267 2.62 -0.96 26.26
CA ASN A 267 1.90 -0.87 27.52
C ASN A 267 1.45 -2.22 28.07
N MET A 268 1.15 -3.18 27.19
CA MET A 268 0.47 -4.42 27.58
C MET A 268 1.34 -5.67 27.43
N PHE A 269 2.23 -5.72 26.43
CA PHE A 269 3.05 -6.89 26.12
C PHE A 269 4.43 -6.52 25.55
N PRO A 270 5.33 -5.91 26.32
CA PRO A 270 6.67 -5.59 25.82
C PRO A 270 7.49 -6.84 25.46
N ASN A 271 7.14 -7.99 26.06
CA ASN A 271 7.69 -9.30 25.71
C ASN A 271 6.65 -10.20 25.03
N ALA A 272 5.73 -9.63 24.22
CA ALA A 272 4.71 -10.46 23.56
C ALA A 272 5.36 -11.54 22.70
N ALA A 273 4.76 -12.73 22.70
CA ALA A 273 5.09 -13.76 21.73
C ALA A 273 5.01 -13.16 20.31
N GLY A 274 6.01 -13.43 19.45
CA GLY A 274 6.07 -12.85 18.10
C GLY A 274 4.77 -13.02 17.30
N ALA A 275 4.02 -14.10 17.55
CA ALA A 275 2.71 -14.35 16.97
C ALA A 275 1.67 -13.25 17.27
N LEU A 276 1.63 -12.71 18.50
CA LEU A 276 0.74 -11.60 18.87
C LEU A 276 1.21 -10.28 18.22
N CYS A 277 2.53 -10.07 18.12
CA CYS A 277 3.09 -8.91 17.41
C CYS A 277 2.68 -8.90 15.94
N HIS A 278 2.81 -10.05 15.26
CA HIS A 278 2.40 -10.20 13.87
C HIS A 278 0.89 -10.03 13.71
N PHE A 279 0.09 -10.59 14.62
CA PHE A 279 -1.35 -10.38 14.65
C PHE A 279 -1.74 -8.91 14.75
N LEU A 280 -1.14 -8.15 15.68
CA LEU A 280 -1.45 -6.73 15.87
C LEU A 280 -0.98 -5.84 14.72
N ARG A 281 0.06 -6.23 13.98
CA ARG A 281 0.53 -5.51 12.77
C ARG A 281 -0.40 -5.71 11.58
N VAL A 282 -1.02 -6.89 11.47
CA VAL A 282 -1.90 -7.25 10.34
C VAL A 282 -3.38 -6.93 10.61
N ALA A 283 -3.77 -6.83 11.88
CA ALA A 283 -5.14 -6.55 12.30
C ALA A 283 -5.69 -5.26 11.65
N SER A 284 -6.77 -5.40 10.87
CA SER A 284 -7.42 -4.31 10.16
C SER A 284 -8.93 -4.52 10.09
N PRO A 285 -9.75 -3.46 10.20
CA PRO A 285 -11.20 -3.55 10.02
C PRO A 285 -11.63 -3.89 8.59
N LEU A 286 -10.69 -3.92 7.63
CA LEU A 286 -10.97 -4.28 6.24
C LEU A 286 -10.91 -5.80 6.00
N LYS A 287 -10.30 -6.56 6.92
CA LYS A 287 -10.09 -8.01 6.82
C LYS A 287 -10.88 -8.73 7.91
N ASN A 288 -11.47 -9.88 7.59
CA ASN A 288 -12.05 -10.75 8.61
C ASN A 288 -10.95 -11.55 9.33
N LEU A 289 -11.25 -12.08 10.52
CA LEU A 289 -10.33 -12.86 11.34
C LEU A 289 -9.87 -14.13 10.61
N GLN A 290 -10.71 -14.71 9.75
CA GLN A 290 -10.33 -15.86 8.94
C GLN A 290 -9.22 -15.54 7.94
N ALA A 291 -9.32 -14.42 7.23
CA ALA A 291 -8.29 -13.96 6.30
C ALA A 291 -6.99 -13.61 7.04
N ILE A 292 -7.10 -13.00 8.23
CA ILE A 292 -5.92 -12.72 9.08
C ILE A 292 -5.24 -14.03 9.50
N GLY A 293 -6.01 -15.06 9.89
CA GLY A 293 -5.46 -16.38 10.21
C GLY A 293 -4.74 -17.03 9.04
N GLN A 294 -5.30 -16.93 7.83
CA GLN A 294 -4.68 -17.45 6.60
C GLN A 294 -3.38 -16.71 6.24
N GLU A 295 -3.35 -15.38 6.37
CA GLU A 295 -2.18 -14.55 6.08
C GLU A 295 -1.03 -14.81 7.05
N LEU A 296 -1.35 -15.02 8.33
CA LEU A 296 -0.37 -15.33 9.37
C LEU A 296 -0.02 -16.82 9.46
N GLN A 297 -0.71 -17.68 8.71
CA GLN A 297 -0.63 -19.14 8.81
C GLN A 297 -0.85 -19.65 10.26
N MET A 298 -1.85 -19.08 10.93
CA MET A 298 -2.20 -19.39 12.32
C MET A 298 -3.58 -20.03 12.41
N ASP A 299 -3.75 -20.95 13.36
CA ASP A 299 -5.05 -21.55 13.65
C ASP A 299 -6.07 -20.51 14.15
N LEU A 300 -7.32 -20.63 13.67
CA LEU A 300 -8.41 -19.72 14.04
C LEU A 300 -8.69 -19.70 15.54
N SER A 301 -8.46 -20.82 16.23
CA SER A 301 -8.59 -20.92 17.69
C SER A 301 -7.64 -19.96 18.42
N LEU A 302 -6.40 -19.83 17.94
CA LEU A 302 -5.40 -18.93 18.51
C LEU A 302 -5.72 -17.47 18.18
N ILE A 303 -6.17 -17.20 16.94
CA ILE A 303 -6.66 -15.87 16.53
C ILE A 303 -7.85 -15.43 17.40
N PHE A 304 -8.79 -16.32 17.68
CA PHE A 304 -9.92 -16.04 18.58
C PHE A 304 -9.46 -15.77 20.00
N ARG A 305 -8.50 -16.52 20.54
CA ARG A 305 -7.92 -16.23 21.86
C ARG A 305 -7.26 -14.85 21.91
N PHE A 306 -6.53 -14.45 20.87
CA PHE A 306 -5.94 -13.12 20.80
C PHE A 306 -7.00 -12.02 20.73
N ALA A 307 -8.01 -12.18 19.86
CA ALA A 307 -9.11 -11.24 19.75
C ALA A 307 -9.91 -11.13 21.05
N GLU A 308 -10.25 -12.27 21.66
CA GLU A 308 -10.95 -12.33 22.95
C GLU A 308 -10.15 -11.62 24.04
N HIS A 309 -8.84 -11.87 24.13
CA HIS A 309 -7.98 -11.21 25.10
C HIS A 309 -7.95 -9.69 24.89
N LEU A 310 -7.73 -9.22 23.67
CA LEU A 310 -7.69 -7.77 23.38
C LEU A 310 -9.02 -7.06 23.62
N VAL A 311 -10.14 -7.75 23.37
CA VAL A 311 -11.47 -7.22 23.64
C VAL A 311 -11.78 -7.26 25.13
N TYR A 312 -11.40 -8.32 25.84
CA TYR A 312 -11.54 -8.45 27.29
C TYR A 312 -10.91 -7.26 28.01
N TRP A 313 -9.67 -6.92 27.64
CA TRP A 313 -8.92 -5.78 28.19
C TRP A 313 -9.31 -4.41 27.61
N GLY A 314 -10.35 -4.34 26.76
CA GLY A 314 -10.84 -3.09 26.19
C GLY A 314 -9.88 -2.39 25.23
N LYS A 315 -8.90 -3.09 24.66
CA LYS A 315 -7.94 -2.53 23.68
C LYS A 315 -8.40 -2.68 22.24
N ALA A 316 -9.32 -3.60 21.99
CA ALA A 316 -9.91 -3.83 20.67
C ALA A 316 -11.42 -3.95 20.73
N ARG A 317 -12.07 -3.80 19.56
CA ARG A 317 -13.50 -3.97 19.39
C ARG A 317 -13.79 -4.86 18.18
N MET A 318 -14.74 -5.77 18.35
CA MET A 318 -15.28 -6.56 17.25
C MET A 318 -16.22 -5.73 16.39
N VAL A 319 -16.02 -5.77 15.07
CA VAL A 319 -16.87 -5.17 14.06
C VAL A 319 -17.02 -6.14 12.89
N TYR A 320 -17.80 -5.78 11.89
CA TYR A 320 -17.81 -6.50 10.62
C TYR A 320 -16.80 -5.88 9.65
N PRO A 321 -16.21 -6.67 8.73
CA PRO A 321 -15.29 -6.15 7.73
C PRO A 321 -15.95 -5.05 6.90
N ILE A 322 -15.28 -3.92 6.74
CA ILE A 322 -15.83 -2.80 5.97
C ILE A 322 -15.76 -3.15 4.48
N ALA A 323 -16.92 -3.39 3.88
CA ALA A 323 -17.08 -3.66 2.44
C ALA A 323 -17.95 -2.59 1.77
N GLN A 324 -17.83 -2.46 0.45
CA GLN A 324 -18.55 -1.44 -0.34
C GLN A 324 -20.08 -1.54 -0.21
N ASN A 325 -20.61 -2.74 0.04
CA ASN A 325 -22.04 -3.01 0.14
C ASN A 325 -22.60 -2.82 1.56
N ASN A 326 -21.73 -2.55 2.54
CA ASN A 326 -22.19 -2.34 3.91
C ASN A 326 -22.89 -0.99 4.00
N THR A 327 -23.99 -0.97 4.75
CA THR A 327 -24.78 0.23 4.99
C THR A 327 -24.57 0.67 6.43
N TYR A 328 -24.31 1.95 6.64
CA TYR A 328 -24.06 2.52 7.96
C TYR A 328 -25.07 3.63 8.27
N ILE A 329 -25.42 3.76 9.55
CA ILE A 329 -26.28 4.81 10.08
C ILE A 329 -25.69 5.35 11.40
N VAL A 330 -26.04 6.58 11.78
CA VAL A 330 -25.70 7.13 13.10
C VAL A 330 -26.25 6.24 14.22
N SER A 331 -25.39 5.94 15.19
CA SER A 331 -25.72 5.14 16.36
C SER A 331 -26.71 5.87 17.28
N ARG A 332 -27.69 5.15 17.83
CA ARG A 332 -28.68 5.73 18.77
C ARG A 332 -28.05 6.18 20.08
N THR A 333 -26.91 5.61 20.46
CA THR A 333 -26.16 6.01 21.67
C THR A 333 -24.97 6.91 21.34
N ALA A 334 -24.94 7.54 20.17
CA ALA A 334 -23.86 8.45 19.81
C ALA A 334 -23.86 9.67 20.76
N ASP A 335 -22.77 9.85 21.49
CA ASP A 335 -22.59 10.98 22.40
C ASP A 335 -22.12 12.22 21.62
N LEU A 336 -23.08 12.98 21.10
CA LEU A 336 -22.83 14.17 20.30
C LEU A 336 -22.40 15.39 21.13
N THR A 337 -22.52 15.33 22.46
CA THR A 337 -22.29 16.47 23.36
C THR A 337 -20.82 16.71 23.70
N ASN A 338 -19.95 15.74 23.39
CA ASN A 338 -18.55 15.80 23.78
C ASN A 338 -17.73 16.75 22.88
N GLU A 339 -17.49 17.97 23.37
CA GLU A 339 -16.70 18.98 22.65
C GLU A 339 -15.25 18.54 22.34
N HIS A 340 -14.61 17.80 23.25
CA HIS A 340 -13.23 17.35 23.04
C HIS A 340 -13.12 16.37 21.86
N MET A 341 -14.10 15.46 21.73
CA MET A 341 -14.18 14.54 20.60
C MET A 341 -14.36 15.29 19.28
N GLN A 342 -15.24 16.28 19.26
CA GLN A 342 -15.47 17.13 18.07
C GLN A 342 -14.20 17.90 17.67
N ARG A 343 -13.48 18.50 18.64
CA ARG A 343 -12.22 19.21 18.41
C ARG A 343 -11.12 18.29 17.88
N ARG A 344 -11.00 17.07 18.43
CA ARG A 344 -10.00 16.08 17.98
C ARG A 344 -10.28 15.58 16.57
N PHE A 345 -11.55 15.32 16.24
CA PHE A 345 -11.96 14.97 14.88
C PHE A 345 -11.64 16.10 13.89
N ALA A 346 -11.99 17.34 14.25
CA ALA A 346 -11.71 18.51 13.44
C ALA A 346 -10.20 18.76 13.26
N PHE A 347 -9.39 18.53 14.29
CA PHE A 347 -7.93 18.63 14.19
C PHE A 347 -7.33 17.56 13.26
N GLN A 348 -7.81 16.32 13.36
CA GLN A 348 -7.28 15.19 12.59
C GLN A 348 -7.69 15.22 11.11
N PHE A 349 -8.95 15.54 10.81
CA PHE A 349 -9.50 15.43 9.45
C PHE A 349 -9.88 16.77 8.82
N ARG A 350 -9.76 17.89 9.56
CA ARG A 350 -10.14 19.25 9.12
C ARG A 350 -11.61 19.37 8.70
N ILE A 351 -12.48 18.50 9.20
CA ILE A 351 -13.93 18.46 8.93
C ILE A 351 -14.68 18.52 10.26
N ASN A 352 -15.82 19.19 10.29
CA ASN A 352 -16.68 19.21 11.48
C ASN A 352 -17.40 17.86 11.64
N LEU A 353 -17.35 17.28 12.84
CA LEU A 353 -17.95 15.98 13.14
C LEU A 353 -19.47 15.95 12.90
N ALA A 354 -20.19 17.02 13.25
CA ALA A 354 -21.64 17.09 13.07
C ALA A 354 -22.03 17.10 11.59
N VAL A 355 -21.26 17.80 10.75
CA VAL A 355 -21.43 17.80 9.27
C VAL A 355 -21.14 16.42 8.70
N MET A 356 -20.18 15.69 9.28
CA MET A 356 -19.90 14.33 8.83
C MET A 356 -21.03 13.37 9.25
N LEU A 357 -21.51 13.45 10.49
CA LEU A 357 -22.59 12.59 10.99
C LEU A 357 -23.93 12.86 10.30
N SER A 358 -24.20 14.09 9.86
CA SER A 358 -25.42 14.39 9.10
C SER A 358 -25.50 13.61 7.78
N ARG A 359 -24.37 13.24 7.16
CA ARG A 359 -24.35 12.38 5.97
C ARG A 359 -24.79 10.94 6.25
N PHE A 360 -24.62 10.47 7.49
CA PHE A 360 -25.06 9.13 7.94
C PHE A 360 -26.42 9.17 8.65
N SER A 361 -27.15 10.29 8.58
CA SER A 361 -28.49 10.42 9.17
C SER A 361 -29.50 9.48 8.53
N SER A 362 -29.37 9.26 7.21
CA SER A 362 -30.04 8.18 6.49
C SER A 362 -29.08 7.00 6.28
N PRO A 363 -29.60 5.77 6.12
CA PRO A 363 -28.79 4.61 5.74
C PRO A 363 -27.95 4.90 4.49
N LEU A 364 -26.63 4.95 4.64
CA LEU A 364 -25.70 5.27 3.56
C LEU A 364 -24.79 4.07 3.27
N THR A 365 -24.71 3.66 2.00
CA THR A 365 -23.79 2.59 1.60
C THR A 365 -22.36 3.13 1.50
N VAL A 366 -21.37 2.30 1.83
CA VAL A 366 -19.95 2.69 1.68
C VAL A 366 -19.62 3.06 0.23
N ARG A 367 -20.19 2.33 -0.73
CA ARG A 367 -20.03 2.63 -2.17
C ARG A 367 -20.47 4.06 -2.50
N ASP A 368 -21.63 4.47 -2.01
CA ASP A 368 -22.17 5.81 -2.28
C ASP A 368 -21.39 6.90 -1.55
N TYR A 369 -20.95 6.62 -0.31
CA TYR A 369 -20.06 7.50 0.44
C TYR A 369 -18.70 7.74 -0.26
N LEU A 370 -18.15 6.69 -0.89
CA LEU A 370 -16.86 6.75 -1.59
C LEU A 370 -16.95 7.36 -3.00
N ARG A 371 -18.15 7.66 -3.53
CA ARG A 371 -18.25 8.32 -4.83
C ARG A 371 -17.48 9.66 -4.81
N PRO A 372 -16.66 9.96 -5.83
CA PRO A 372 -16.06 11.27 -5.97
C PRO A 372 -17.18 12.28 -6.23
N GLU A 373 -17.34 13.26 -5.35
CA GLU A 373 -18.11 14.46 -5.67
C GLU A 373 -17.25 15.26 -6.66
N ASP A 374 -17.71 15.39 -7.91
CA ASP A 374 -17.14 16.14 -9.04
C ASP A 374 -15.62 16.40 -9.05
N GLY A 375 -14.87 15.58 -9.82
CA GLY A 375 -13.67 16.06 -10.51
C GLY A 375 -12.33 16.09 -9.77
N PHE A 376 -12.08 15.28 -8.73
CA PHE A 376 -10.76 15.21 -8.05
C PHE A 376 -10.19 13.80 -7.86
N LYS A 377 -8.85 13.73 -7.86
CA LYS A 377 -7.95 12.56 -7.90
C LYS A 377 -8.16 11.54 -6.76
N ASP A 378 -7.75 10.29 -7.02
CA ASP A 378 -7.90 9.07 -6.19
C ASP A 378 -7.44 9.15 -4.71
N ASP A 379 -6.70 10.17 -4.28
CA ASP A 379 -6.20 10.29 -2.90
C ASP A 379 -7.29 10.55 -1.84
N GLY A 380 -8.50 10.98 -2.25
CA GLY A 380 -9.60 11.25 -1.31
C GLY A 380 -10.20 10.00 -0.63
N ASN A 381 -10.10 8.82 -1.26
CA ASN A 381 -10.77 7.61 -0.80
C ASN A 381 -10.13 7.03 0.48
N ARG A 382 -8.81 7.14 0.63
CA ARG A 382 -8.09 6.67 1.84
C ARG A 382 -8.53 7.45 3.08
N THR A 383 -8.65 8.77 2.95
CA THR A 383 -9.10 9.65 4.04
C THR A 383 -10.56 9.36 4.42
N LYS A 384 -11.45 9.15 3.43
CA LYS A 384 -12.84 8.75 3.66
C LYS A 384 -12.94 7.41 4.42
N VAL A 385 -12.16 6.40 4.05
CA VAL A 385 -12.12 5.12 4.78
C VAL A 385 -11.57 5.32 6.21
N ALA A 386 -10.54 6.15 6.39
CA ALA A 386 -10.01 6.47 7.72
C ALA A 386 -11.05 7.15 8.61
N ILE A 387 -11.88 8.05 8.05
CA ILE A 387 -13.01 8.68 8.75
C ILE A 387 -14.04 7.62 9.17
N LEU A 388 -14.44 6.70 8.27
CA LEU A 388 -15.35 5.60 8.61
C LEU A 388 -14.83 4.75 9.76
N VAL A 389 -13.55 4.34 9.71
CA VAL A 389 -12.90 3.57 10.77
C VAL A 389 -12.90 4.36 12.09
N TRP A 390 -12.65 5.66 12.04
CA TRP A 390 -12.66 6.53 13.22
C TRP A 390 -14.06 6.63 13.85
N LEU A 391 -15.11 6.82 13.03
CA LEU A 391 -16.50 6.89 13.50
C LEU A 391 -16.93 5.57 14.15
N LEU A 392 -16.55 4.43 13.58
CA LEU A 392 -16.78 3.09 14.16
C LEU A 392 -16.00 2.88 15.47
N ARG A 393 -14.74 3.34 15.52
CA ARG A 393 -13.91 3.31 16.74
C ARG A 393 -14.57 4.05 17.91
N HIS A 394 -15.26 5.17 17.64
CA HIS A 394 -15.95 5.96 18.67
C HIS A 394 -17.45 5.64 18.87
N ARG A 395 -17.99 4.59 18.24
CA ARG A 395 -19.42 4.17 18.33
C ARG A 395 -20.41 5.24 17.83
N LEU A 396 -19.99 6.11 16.92
CA LEU A 396 -20.84 7.16 16.38
C LEU A 396 -21.72 6.66 15.23
N ILE A 397 -21.28 5.61 14.53
CA ILE A 397 -22.03 4.91 13.49
C ILE A 397 -22.07 3.41 13.76
N VAL A 398 -23.08 2.75 13.20
CA VAL A 398 -23.35 1.31 13.31
C VAL A 398 -23.68 0.74 11.94
N GLN A 399 -23.25 -0.49 11.67
CA GLN A 399 -23.60 -1.21 10.45
C GLN A 399 -25.02 -1.78 10.53
N LEU A 400 -25.80 -1.59 9.48
CA LEU A 400 -27.09 -2.24 9.30
C LEU A 400 -26.91 -3.62 8.66
N HIS A 401 -27.59 -4.61 9.24
CA HIS A 401 -27.64 -5.98 8.75
C HIS A 401 -29.03 -6.32 8.21
N THR A 402 -29.08 -7.24 7.26
CA THR A 402 -30.33 -7.76 6.70
C THR A 402 -30.70 -9.03 7.46
N TYR A 403 -31.92 -9.08 7.99
CA TYR A 403 -32.50 -10.25 8.63
C TYR A 403 -33.62 -10.77 7.72
N VAL A 404 -33.75 -12.08 7.63
CA VAL A 404 -34.77 -12.72 6.80
C VAL A 404 -35.66 -13.54 7.72
N TYR A 405 -36.96 -13.25 7.66
CA TYR A 405 -37.99 -13.99 8.37
C TYR A 405 -38.90 -14.67 7.35
N LEU A 406 -39.08 -15.97 7.49
CA LEU A 406 -40.01 -16.73 6.65
C LEU A 406 -41.44 -16.50 7.15
N ASN A 407 -42.21 -15.70 6.43
CA ASN A 407 -43.64 -15.56 6.70
C ASN A 407 -44.41 -16.69 6.01
N VAL A 408 -45.04 -17.56 6.80
CA VAL A 408 -45.78 -18.73 6.30
C VAL A 408 -47.29 -18.53 6.36
N ASP A 409 -47.75 -17.43 6.97
CA ASP A 409 -49.17 -17.21 7.30
C ASP A 409 -50.03 -16.82 6.08
N TRP A 410 -49.41 -16.41 4.97
CA TRP A 410 -50.11 -15.99 3.75
C TRP A 410 -50.46 -17.15 2.80
N ILE A 411 -49.97 -18.36 3.06
CA ILE A 411 -50.10 -19.47 2.13
C ILE A 411 -51.55 -20.02 2.18
N PRO A 412 -52.26 -20.10 1.03
CA PRO A 412 -53.64 -20.60 1.00
C PRO A 412 -53.70 -22.07 1.45
N GLN A 413 -54.68 -22.41 2.29
CA GLN A 413 -55.03 -23.80 2.58
C GLN A 413 -55.90 -24.34 1.44
N GLU A 414 -55.28 -24.86 0.37
CA GLU A 414 -55.99 -25.64 -0.65
C GLU A 414 -56.14 -27.11 -0.18
N GLU A 415 -57.36 -27.66 -0.29
CA GLU A 415 -57.69 -29.03 0.17
C GLU A 415 -57.25 -30.13 -0.83
N ASP A 416 -56.86 -29.79 -2.07
CA ASP A 416 -56.48 -30.73 -3.13
C ASP A 416 -54.98 -30.63 -3.49
N LEU A 417 -54.11 -31.19 -2.64
CA LEU A 417 -52.66 -31.28 -2.86
C LEU A 417 -52.22 -32.76 -2.91
N ASP A 418 -51.72 -33.22 -4.06
CA ASP A 418 -51.24 -34.59 -4.26
C ASP A 418 -50.05 -34.94 -3.34
N GLU A 419 -50.24 -35.86 -2.40
CA GLU A 419 -49.20 -36.27 -1.44
C GLU A 419 -48.07 -37.10 -2.06
N SER A 420 -48.26 -37.65 -3.27
CA SER A 420 -47.27 -38.49 -3.94
C SER A 420 -45.95 -37.76 -4.24
N VAL A 421 -45.97 -36.42 -4.29
CA VAL A 421 -44.79 -35.60 -4.64
C VAL A 421 -43.78 -35.51 -3.49
N LEU A 422 -44.18 -35.75 -2.24
CA LEU A 422 -43.26 -35.82 -1.10
C LEU A 422 -42.34 -37.04 -1.15
N ASN A 423 -42.72 -38.09 -1.90
CA ASN A 423 -41.92 -39.31 -2.06
C ASN A 423 -40.70 -39.11 -2.98
N ASP A 424 -40.69 -38.03 -3.79
CA ASP A 424 -39.58 -37.68 -4.68
C ASP A 424 -38.42 -36.96 -3.94
N LEU A 425 -38.65 -36.52 -2.69
CA LEU A 425 -37.66 -35.84 -1.85
C LEU A 425 -37.01 -36.80 -0.85
N SER A 426 -35.76 -36.51 -0.44
CA SER A 426 -35.09 -37.31 0.58
C SER A 426 -35.80 -37.19 1.95
N GLN A 427 -35.85 -38.29 2.72
CA GLN A 427 -36.51 -38.28 4.05
C GLN A 427 -35.88 -37.24 5.02
N GLU A 428 -34.58 -36.98 4.90
CA GLU A 428 -33.88 -35.95 5.68
C GLU A 428 -34.34 -34.52 5.32
N THR A 429 -34.55 -34.24 4.03
CA THR A 429 -35.07 -32.95 3.54
C THR A 429 -36.49 -32.72 4.06
N VAL A 430 -37.34 -33.73 3.98
CA VAL A 430 -38.75 -33.65 4.41
C VAL A 430 -38.87 -33.46 5.91
N SER A 431 -38.09 -34.19 6.72
CA SER A 431 -38.09 -34.04 8.17
C SER A 431 -37.58 -32.66 8.62
N SER A 432 -36.54 -32.14 7.95
CA SER A 432 -35.99 -30.82 8.24
C SER A 432 -37.00 -29.70 7.94
N LEU A 433 -37.72 -29.78 6.81
CA LEU A 433 -38.72 -28.78 6.45
C LEU A 433 -39.96 -28.82 7.35
N LEU A 434 -40.45 -30.01 7.71
CA LEU A 434 -41.64 -30.18 8.57
C LEU A 434 -41.45 -29.65 10.00
N ASN A 435 -40.19 -29.51 10.45
CA ASN A 435 -39.89 -28.91 11.75
C ASN A 435 -40.12 -27.39 11.79
N PHE A 436 -40.06 -26.70 10.65
CA PHE A 436 -40.11 -25.23 10.58
C PHE A 436 -41.27 -24.70 9.71
N ILE A 437 -41.82 -25.52 8.81
CA ILE A 437 -42.83 -25.14 7.84
C ILE A 437 -44.02 -26.11 7.94
N PRO A 438 -45.28 -25.63 8.00
CA PRO A 438 -46.46 -26.47 8.00
C PRO A 438 -46.56 -27.33 6.73
N ARG A 439 -47.11 -28.53 6.88
CA ARG A 439 -47.22 -29.53 5.79
C ARG A 439 -47.93 -29.01 4.52
N HIS A 440 -48.99 -28.22 4.69
CA HIS A 440 -49.74 -27.64 3.55
C HIS A 440 -48.88 -26.63 2.75
N ALA A 441 -48.04 -25.85 3.44
CA ALA A 441 -47.16 -24.87 2.81
C ALA A 441 -46.05 -25.53 1.98
N ILE A 442 -45.49 -26.64 2.47
CA ILE A 442 -44.50 -27.42 1.73
C ILE A 442 -45.11 -27.97 0.42
N LEU A 443 -46.30 -28.54 0.50
CA LEU A 443 -47.01 -29.07 -0.66
C LEU A 443 -47.34 -27.98 -1.69
N PHE A 444 -47.74 -26.79 -1.23
CA PHE A 444 -48.00 -25.63 -2.09
C PHE A 444 -46.72 -25.15 -2.81
N ILE A 445 -45.59 -25.06 -2.11
CA ILE A 445 -44.30 -24.66 -2.68
C ILE A 445 -43.84 -25.64 -3.77
N ILE A 446 -44.03 -26.95 -3.55
CA ILE A 446 -43.62 -27.98 -4.50
C ILE A 446 -44.52 -28.00 -5.74
N LYS A 447 -45.85 -27.85 -5.56
CA LYS A 447 -46.84 -27.87 -6.65
C LYS A 447 -46.64 -26.74 -7.66
N ASN A 448 -46.31 -25.53 -7.19
CA ASN A 448 -46.26 -24.36 -8.06
C ASN A 448 -45.07 -24.35 -9.05
N LYS A 449 -44.06 -25.24 -8.94
CA LYS A 449 -42.85 -25.26 -9.81
C LYS A 449 -42.09 -23.92 -9.94
N GLU A 450 -42.54 -22.84 -9.31
CA GLU A 450 -41.91 -21.51 -9.29
C GLU A 450 -40.79 -21.39 -8.24
N CYS A 451 -40.43 -22.49 -7.58
CA CYS A 451 -39.36 -22.50 -6.60
C CYS A 451 -38.00 -22.42 -7.32
N LYS A 452 -37.47 -21.19 -7.47
CA LYS A 452 -36.17 -20.90 -8.11
C LYS A 452 -34.97 -21.47 -7.31
N ILE A 453 -35.15 -21.78 -6.03
CA ILE A 453 -34.14 -22.41 -5.16
C ILE A 453 -34.48 -23.90 -5.01
N ARG A 454 -33.45 -24.76 -5.16
CA ARG A 454 -33.57 -26.21 -4.93
C ARG A 454 -34.12 -26.46 -3.51
N ILE A 455 -35.17 -27.27 -3.40
CA ILE A 455 -35.85 -27.55 -2.12
C ILE A 455 -34.86 -28.07 -1.05
N ASP A 456 -33.86 -28.85 -1.45
CA ASP A 456 -32.79 -29.32 -0.55
C ASP A 456 -31.95 -28.18 0.03
N THR A 457 -31.71 -27.13 -0.75
CA THR A 457 -30.97 -25.94 -0.30
C THR A 457 -31.85 -25.08 0.60
N PHE A 458 -33.13 -24.94 0.26
CA PHE A 458 -34.10 -24.23 1.10
C PHE A 458 -34.29 -24.91 2.47
N ALA A 459 -34.33 -26.24 2.51
CA ALA A 459 -34.40 -27.02 3.75
C ALA A 459 -33.22 -26.76 4.69
N LYS A 460 -32.02 -26.51 4.15
CA LYS A 460 -30.83 -26.17 4.94
C LYS A 460 -30.87 -24.74 5.49
N ILE A 461 -31.49 -23.81 4.75
CA ILE A 461 -31.57 -22.40 5.12
C ILE A 461 -32.74 -22.13 6.07
N ALA A 462 -33.85 -22.84 5.93
CA ALA A 462 -35.11 -22.63 6.67
C ALA A 462 -34.94 -22.48 8.20
N PRO A 463 -34.08 -23.25 8.90
CA PRO A 463 -33.86 -23.07 10.34
C PRO A 463 -33.32 -21.69 10.73
N PHE A 464 -32.66 -20.99 9.80
CA PHE A 464 -32.04 -19.68 10.00
C PHE A 464 -32.91 -18.52 9.48
N LEU A 465 -34.12 -18.79 8.98
CA LEU A 465 -35.08 -17.77 8.52
C LEU A 465 -36.06 -17.37 9.64
N ASP A 466 -35.54 -17.25 10.86
CA ASP A 466 -36.29 -16.96 12.08
C ASP A 466 -36.34 -15.46 12.43
N GLY A 467 -35.65 -14.62 11.64
CA GLY A 467 -35.49 -13.19 11.92
C GLY A 467 -34.44 -12.85 12.97
N GLU A 468 -33.84 -13.86 13.63
CA GLU A 468 -32.78 -13.69 14.64
C GLU A 468 -31.39 -13.83 13.99
N HIS A 469 -31.29 -14.60 12.90
CA HIS A 469 -30.04 -14.74 12.14
C HIS A 469 -29.93 -13.68 11.03
N HIS A 470 -28.80 -12.96 11.03
CA HIS A 470 -28.50 -12.03 9.95
C HIS A 470 -28.06 -12.78 8.68
N LEU A 471 -28.14 -12.14 7.52
CA LEU A 471 -27.81 -12.77 6.23
C LEU A 471 -26.39 -13.38 6.17
N GLU A 472 -25.39 -12.69 6.74
CA GLU A 472 -24.01 -13.21 6.75
C GLU A 472 -23.86 -14.50 7.59
N ASP A 473 -24.75 -14.74 8.56
CA ASP A 473 -24.78 -15.96 9.38
C ASP A 473 -25.31 -17.12 8.54
N ILE A 474 -26.42 -16.87 7.85
CA ILE A 474 -27.02 -17.82 6.90
C ILE A 474 -25.99 -18.21 5.83
N MET A 475 -25.29 -17.24 5.28
CA MET A 475 -24.23 -17.45 4.29
C MET A 475 -23.09 -18.30 4.84
N TYR A 476 -22.61 -17.99 6.04
CA TYR A 476 -21.50 -18.71 6.66
C TYR A 476 -21.85 -20.17 6.98
N TYR A 477 -22.97 -20.42 7.66
CA TYR A 477 -23.36 -21.78 8.06
C TYR A 477 -23.69 -22.69 6.86
N ASN A 478 -24.18 -22.11 5.76
CA ASN A 478 -24.63 -22.88 4.59
C ASN A 478 -23.66 -22.83 3.41
N GLY A 479 -22.53 -22.10 3.52
CA GLY A 479 -21.58 -21.91 2.42
C GLY A 479 -22.17 -21.19 1.21
N LEU A 480 -23.16 -20.32 1.43
CA LEU A 480 -23.90 -19.63 0.37
C LEU A 480 -23.35 -18.23 0.12
N THR A 481 -23.45 -17.77 -1.12
CA THR A 481 -23.09 -16.40 -1.46
C THR A 481 -24.29 -15.47 -1.32
N ARG A 482 -24.01 -14.20 -1.02
CA ARG A 482 -25.03 -13.14 -0.90
C ARG A 482 -25.90 -13.00 -2.16
N ILE A 483 -25.30 -13.24 -3.32
CA ILE A 483 -25.94 -13.20 -4.64
C ILE A 483 -27.01 -14.30 -4.76
N PHE A 484 -26.67 -15.52 -4.35
CA PHE A 484 -27.59 -16.67 -4.38
C PHE A 484 -28.86 -16.44 -3.54
N LEU A 485 -28.76 -15.66 -2.45
CA LEU A 485 -29.88 -15.38 -1.54
C LEU A 485 -30.73 -14.15 -1.90
N ILE A 486 -30.21 -13.19 -2.69
CA ILE A 486 -30.87 -11.89 -2.93
C ILE A 486 -31.34 -11.69 -4.38
N GLU A 487 -30.68 -12.25 -5.40
CA GLU A 487 -30.81 -11.75 -6.79
C GLU A 487 -31.73 -12.53 -7.75
N THR A 488 -32.59 -13.44 -7.27
CA THR A 488 -33.52 -14.20 -8.13
C THR A 488 -34.69 -13.38 -8.73
N GLU A 489 -34.97 -12.17 -8.22
CA GLU A 489 -35.98 -11.24 -8.79
C GLU A 489 -35.39 -10.12 -9.68
N LYS A 490 -34.17 -9.65 -9.38
CA LYS A 490 -33.56 -8.54 -10.15
C LYS A 490 -33.21 -8.92 -11.59
N MET A 491 -32.90 -10.19 -11.84
CA MET A 491 -32.47 -10.67 -13.16
C MET A 491 -33.54 -10.57 -14.25
N GLU A 492 -34.84 -10.76 -13.94
CA GLU A 492 -35.93 -10.69 -14.93
C GLU A 492 -36.32 -9.25 -15.29
N VAL A 493 -36.32 -8.36 -14.30
CA VAL A 493 -36.62 -6.93 -14.50
C VAL A 493 -35.51 -6.25 -15.30
N GLU A 494 -34.25 -6.58 -15.02
CA GLU A 494 -33.12 -6.03 -15.77
C GLU A 494 -33.01 -6.62 -17.18
N MET A 495 -33.25 -7.92 -17.39
CA MET A 495 -33.33 -8.53 -18.73
C MET A 495 -34.44 -7.92 -19.59
N SER A 496 -35.62 -7.69 -19.02
CA SER A 496 -36.75 -7.06 -19.73
C SER A 496 -36.45 -5.61 -20.12
N ARG A 497 -35.75 -4.86 -19.25
CA ARG A 497 -35.31 -3.49 -19.53
C ARG A 497 -34.23 -3.44 -20.60
N ILE A 498 -33.26 -4.36 -20.56
CA ILE A 498 -32.21 -4.48 -21.58
C ILE A 498 -32.84 -4.75 -22.95
N HIS A 499 -33.77 -5.70 -23.03
CA HIS A 499 -34.46 -6.01 -24.28
C HIS A 499 -35.29 -4.82 -24.82
N ALA A 500 -35.94 -4.06 -23.95
CA ALA A 500 -36.68 -2.86 -24.33
C ALA A 500 -35.75 -1.75 -24.88
N ILE A 501 -34.57 -1.57 -24.28
CA ILE A 501 -33.57 -0.60 -24.73
C ILE A 501 -32.97 -1.02 -26.08
N GLU A 502 -32.62 -2.30 -26.24
CA GLU A 502 -32.07 -2.84 -27.48
C GLU A 502 -33.06 -2.69 -28.64
N LYS A 503 -34.34 -2.98 -28.39
CA LYS A 503 -35.43 -2.77 -29.35
C LYS A 503 -35.54 -1.30 -29.77
N PHE A 504 -35.51 -0.37 -28.80
CA PHE A 504 -35.59 1.06 -29.08
C PHE A 504 -34.40 1.59 -29.91
N ILE A 505 -33.18 1.12 -29.63
CA ILE A 505 -31.99 1.48 -30.40
C ILE A 505 -32.11 0.99 -31.84
N ASN A 506 -32.51 -0.27 -32.03
CA ASN A 506 -32.52 -0.91 -33.34
C ASN A 506 -33.69 -0.45 -34.22
N GLU A 507 -34.89 -0.28 -33.65
CA GLU A 507 -36.10 0.02 -34.41
C GLU A 507 -36.33 1.53 -34.62
N ARG A 508 -35.67 2.41 -33.85
CA ARG A 508 -35.90 3.87 -33.93
C ARG A 508 -34.62 4.68 -34.14
N LEU A 509 -33.68 4.62 -33.20
CA LEU A 509 -32.51 5.51 -33.23
C LEU A 509 -31.55 5.23 -34.40
N LYS A 510 -31.32 3.95 -34.76
CA LYS A 510 -30.48 3.60 -35.91
C LYS A 510 -31.11 4.01 -37.26
N PRO A 511 -32.40 3.76 -37.52
CA PRO A 511 -33.09 4.32 -38.69
C PRO A 511 -33.04 5.84 -38.77
N ASP A 512 -33.36 6.55 -37.67
CA ASP A 512 -33.33 8.01 -37.60
C ASP A 512 -31.92 8.54 -37.92
N LEU A 513 -30.87 7.90 -37.39
CA LEU A 513 -29.49 8.26 -37.69
C LEU A 513 -29.16 8.14 -39.18
N ARG A 514 -29.60 7.06 -39.85
CA ARG A 514 -29.37 6.87 -41.29
C ARG A 514 -30.06 7.95 -42.11
N GLU A 515 -31.32 8.24 -41.80
CA GLU A 515 -32.07 9.29 -42.51
C GLU A 515 -31.40 10.67 -42.39
N GLN A 516 -30.95 11.03 -41.19
CA GLN A 516 -30.27 12.31 -40.98
C GLN A 516 -28.89 12.35 -41.64
N GLN A 517 -28.18 11.22 -41.72
CA GLN A 517 -26.91 11.10 -42.44
C GLN A 517 -27.09 11.21 -43.97
N GLU A 518 -28.14 10.61 -44.54
CA GLU A 518 -28.46 10.78 -45.97
C GLU A 518 -28.79 12.24 -46.32
N LYS A 519 -29.55 12.93 -45.46
CA LYS A 519 -29.80 14.37 -45.62
C LYS A 519 -28.53 15.20 -45.56
N HIS A 520 -27.60 14.85 -44.66
CA HIS A 520 -26.31 15.53 -44.55
C HIS A 520 -25.43 15.28 -45.77
N GLN A 521 -25.41 14.06 -46.30
CA GLN A 521 -24.65 13.70 -47.49
C GLN A 521 -25.11 14.52 -48.70
N LYS A 522 -26.42 14.68 -48.92
CA LYS A 522 -26.95 15.53 -49.99
C LYS A 522 -26.45 16.99 -49.89
N ILE A 523 -26.42 17.55 -48.68
CA ILE A 523 -25.89 18.91 -48.46
C ILE A 523 -24.39 18.98 -48.79
N LEU A 524 -23.62 17.95 -48.48
CA LEU A 524 -22.19 17.90 -48.83
C LEU A 524 -21.99 17.79 -50.34
N ASP A 525 -22.80 16.98 -51.01
CA ASP A 525 -22.76 16.82 -52.47
C ASP A 525 -23.03 18.19 -53.14
N ASP A 526 -24.06 18.92 -52.69
CA ASP A 526 -24.37 20.27 -53.16
C ASP A 526 -23.19 21.25 -52.92
N ILE A 527 -22.55 21.20 -51.75
CA ILE A 527 -21.37 22.03 -51.45
C ILE A 527 -20.23 21.73 -52.45
N CYS A 528 -19.97 20.45 -52.71
CA CYS A 528 -18.91 20.05 -53.66
C CYS A 528 -19.20 20.55 -55.07
N GLU A 529 -20.46 20.49 -55.52
CA GLU A 529 -20.87 20.99 -56.83
C GLU A 529 -20.64 22.51 -56.96
N TYR A 530 -21.03 23.30 -55.95
CA TYR A 530 -20.81 24.75 -55.97
C TYR A 530 -19.33 25.15 -55.84
N GLU A 531 -18.52 24.40 -55.08
CA GLU A 531 -17.06 24.64 -55.00
C GLU A 531 -16.35 24.30 -56.33
N LEU A 532 -16.77 23.22 -57.01
CA LEU A 532 -16.27 22.87 -58.33
C LEU A 532 -16.68 23.89 -59.40
N LEU A 533 -17.88 24.47 -59.27
CA LEU A 533 -18.35 25.56 -60.11
C LEU A 533 -17.47 26.82 -59.97
N LEU A 534 -17.14 27.22 -58.73
CA LEU A 534 -16.22 28.34 -58.47
C LEU A 534 -14.83 28.12 -59.07
N GLN A 535 -14.27 26.92 -58.91
CA GLN A 535 -12.97 26.57 -59.52
C GLN A 535 -13.03 26.67 -61.04
N SER A 536 -14.14 26.20 -61.64
CA SER A 536 -14.36 26.29 -63.08
C SER A 536 -14.46 27.75 -63.55
N ILE A 537 -15.18 28.60 -62.83
CA ILE A 537 -15.29 30.04 -63.10
C ILE A 537 -13.91 30.72 -63.00
N ALA A 538 -13.12 30.41 -61.97
CA ALA A 538 -11.78 30.96 -61.79
C ALA A 538 -10.83 30.58 -62.94
N VAL A 539 -10.89 29.33 -63.41
CA VAL A 539 -10.13 28.89 -64.59
C VAL A 539 -10.57 29.67 -65.83
N ILE A 540 -11.87 29.85 -66.06
CA ILE A 540 -12.40 30.63 -67.20
C ILE A 540 -11.96 32.10 -67.13
N LYS A 541 -11.95 32.72 -65.93
CA LYS A 541 -11.45 34.09 -65.73
C LYS A 541 -9.97 34.23 -66.05
N SER A 542 -9.14 33.26 -65.67
CA SER A 542 -7.68 33.31 -65.92
C SER A 542 -7.29 33.19 -67.40
N LEU A 543 -8.19 32.68 -68.24
CA LEU A 543 -7.96 32.51 -69.68
C LEU A 543 -8.41 33.71 -70.54
N ARG A 544 -8.88 34.82 -69.96
CA ARG A 544 -9.34 35.99 -70.72
C ARG A 544 -8.20 36.70 -71.47
N PRO A 545 -8.45 37.24 -72.69
CA PRO A 545 -9.74 37.34 -73.40
C PRO A 545 -10.03 36.12 -74.30
N LEU A 546 -11.22 35.52 -74.16
CA LEU A 546 -11.70 34.39 -74.98
C LEU A 546 -12.96 34.80 -75.76
N LYS A 547 -12.97 34.57 -77.08
CA LYS A 547 -14.17 34.75 -77.94
C LYS A 547 -15.07 33.51 -78.00
N LYS A 548 -14.52 32.30 -77.79
CA LYS A 548 -15.25 31.02 -77.77
C LYS A 548 -14.53 30.03 -76.87
N LEU A 549 -15.27 29.21 -76.13
CA LEU A 549 -14.72 28.18 -75.23
C LEU A 549 -15.14 26.79 -75.71
N LYS A 550 -14.18 25.91 -75.97
CA LYS A 550 -14.44 24.49 -76.28
C LYS A 550 -14.22 23.66 -75.02
N MET A 551 -15.23 22.90 -74.61
CA MET A 551 -15.16 22.03 -73.44
C MET A 551 -15.70 20.64 -73.76
N LYS A 552 -15.29 19.64 -72.98
CA LYS A 552 -15.85 18.28 -73.05
C LYS A 552 -16.80 18.10 -71.85
N VAL A 553 -18.07 17.86 -72.12
CA VAL A 553 -19.10 17.63 -71.10
C VAL A 553 -19.36 16.14 -71.01
N ASN A 554 -19.33 15.61 -69.79
CA ASN A 554 -19.68 14.22 -69.53
C ASN A 554 -21.22 14.09 -69.56
N LEU A 555 -21.75 13.24 -70.44
CA LEU A 555 -23.18 12.95 -70.55
C LEU A 555 -23.60 11.72 -69.70
N GLY A 556 -22.67 11.12 -68.96
CA GLY A 556 -22.87 9.92 -68.15
C GLY A 556 -22.14 8.69 -68.71
N LEU A 557 -21.87 7.68 -67.87
CA LEU A 557 -21.22 6.41 -68.23
C LEU A 557 -19.87 6.54 -68.96
N GLY A 558 -19.16 7.65 -68.78
CA GLY A 558 -17.88 7.91 -69.44
C GLY A 558 -17.99 8.37 -70.90
N PHE A 559 -19.19 8.77 -71.35
CA PHE A 559 -19.37 9.42 -72.65
C PHE A 559 -19.15 10.92 -72.55
N PHE A 560 -18.26 11.46 -73.39
CA PHE A 560 -17.93 12.88 -73.42
C PHE A 560 -18.36 13.50 -74.75
N ALA A 561 -19.17 14.55 -74.70
CA ALA A 561 -19.54 15.36 -75.86
C ALA A 561 -18.73 16.65 -75.88
N GLN A 562 -18.26 17.06 -77.06
CA GLN A 562 -17.57 18.33 -77.22
C GLN A 562 -18.58 19.46 -77.39
N ALA A 563 -18.67 20.34 -76.41
CA ALA A 563 -19.51 21.54 -76.43
C ALA A 563 -18.68 22.78 -76.79
N VAL A 564 -19.30 23.71 -77.51
CA VAL A 564 -18.71 25.01 -77.86
C VAL A 564 -19.59 26.11 -77.30
N VAL A 565 -19.07 26.89 -76.37
CA VAL A 565 -19.74 28.04 -75.76
C VAL A 565 -19.36 29.30 -76.53
N ASN A 566 -20.39 29.99 -77.06
CA ASN A 566 -20.21 31.17 -77.92
C ASN A 566 -19.96 32.46 -77.14
N ASP A 567 -20.53 32.61 -75.94
CA ASP A 567 -20.20 33.70 -75.00
C ASP A 567 -19.78 33.11 -73.64
N PRO A 568 -18.49 33.13 -73.27
CA PRO A 568 -18.02 32.59 -72.01
C PRO A 568 -18.13 33.59 -70.84
N ASN A 569 -18.74 34.77 -71.02
CA ASN A 569 -18.82 35.81 -69.98
C ASN A 569 -20.05 35.70 -69.07
N HIS A 570 -21.03 34.89 -69.46
CA HIS A 570 -22.29 34.71 -68.74
C HIS A 570 -22.48 33.24 -68.37
N ILE A 571 -23.12 32.98 -67.22
CA ILE A 571 -23.42 31.64 -66.73
C ILE A 571 -24.84 31.58 -66.18
N PHE A 572 -25.51 30.45 -66.43
CA PHE A 572 -26.82 30.16 -65.85
C PHE A 572 -26.66 29.41 -64.54
N ILE A 573 -27.17 29.98 -63.45
CA ILE A 573 -27.15 29.37 -62.12
C ILE A 573 -28.58 29.05 -61.72
N ASP A 574 -28.82 27.82 -61.25
CA ASP A 574 -30.10 27.43 -60.66
C ASP A 574 -30.29 28.14 -59.33
N VAL A 575 -31.28 29.04 -59.24
CA VAL A 575 -31.64 29.74 -58.00
C VAL A 575 -32.68 28.98 -57.16
N GLY A 576 -33.09 27.78 -57.62
CA GLY A 576 -34.04 26.90 -56.96
C GLY A 576 -35.35 26.77 -57.75
N CYS A 577 -36.15 25.74 -57.40
CA CYS A 577 -37.41 25.41 -58.07
C CYS A 577 -37.29 25.19 -59.59
N GLY A 578 -36.12 24.79 -60.08
CA GLY A 578 -35.86 24.60 -61.52
C GLY A 578 -35.76 25.90 -62.32
N THR A 579 -35.52 27.03 -61.65
CA THR A 579 -35.38 28.33 -62.31
C THR A 579 -33.92 28.71 -62.44
N TYR A 580 -33.48 28.96 -63.68
CA TYR A 580 -32.11 29.35 -63.98
C TYR A 580 -32.05 30.84 -64.31
N VAL A 581 -31.14 31.55 -63.67
CA VAL A 581 -30.91 32.98 -63.90
C VAL A 581 -29.53 33.18 -64.53
N GLU A 582 -29.46 34.07 -65.52
CA GLU A 582 -28.23 34.45 -66.19
C GLU A 582 -27.47 35.49 -65.34
N PHE A 583 -26.21 35.19 -65.01
CA PHE A 583 -25.31 36.08 -64.27
C PHE A 583 -24.03 36.31 -65.05
N THR A 584 -23.42 37.49 -64.88
CA THR A 584 -22.01 37.67 -65.27
C THR A 584 -21.10 36.84 -64.37
N LEU A 585 -19.91 36.46 -64.84
CA LEU A 585 -18.97 35.66 -64.02
C LEU A 585 -18.57 36.33 -62.69
N ASP A 586 -18.67 37.66 -62.57
CA ASP A 586 -18.36 38.38 -61.32
C ASP A 586 -19.57 38.39 -60.36
N GLU A 587 -20.79 38.53 -60.87
CA GLU A 587 -22.02 38.40 -60.07
C GLU A 587 -22.23 36.94 -59.59
N ALA A 588 -21.88 35.97 -60.44
CA ALA A 588 -21.92 34.55 -60.12
C ALA A 588 -21.04 34.20 -58.90
N ASP A 589 -19.83 34.76 -58.81
CA ASP A 589 -18.94 34.51 -57.66
C ASP A 589 -19.58 34.97 -56.34
N VAL A 590 -20.28 36.11 -56.34
CA VAL A 590 -20.95 36.63 -55.13
C VAL A 590 -22.09 35.70 -54.71
N VAL A 591 -22.98 35.36 -55.65
CA VAL A 591 -24.16 34.53 -55.38
C VAL A 591 -23.78 33.11 -54.95
N ILE A 592 -22.76 32.51 -55.58
CA ILE A 592 -22.30 31.16 -55.23
C ILE A 592 -21.64 31.16 -53.84
N ASN A 593 -20.84 32.18 -53.49
CA ASN A 593 -20.23 32.27 -52.18
C ASN A 593 -21.27 32.44 -51.05
N GLU A 594 -22.29 33.27 -51.24
CA GLU A 594 -23.40 33.40 -50.27
C GLU A 594 -24.16 32.07 -50.09
N ARG A 595 -24.41 31.36 -51.18
CA ARG A 595 -25.08 30.05 -51.14
C ARG A 595 -24.22 28.99 -50.47
N LEU A 596 -22.90 29.01 -50.69
CA LEU A 596 -21.95 28.15 -50.00
C LEU A 596 -21.92 28.41 -48.49
N GLU A 597 -21.97 29.67 -48.05
CA GLU A 597 -22.07 30.00 -46.62
C GLU A 597 -23.35 29.44 -45.99
N LEU A 598 -24.49 29.58 -46.68
CA LEU A 598 -25.76 29.04 -46.23
C LEU A 598 -25.74 27.50 -46.13
N LEU A 599 -25.23 26.82 -47.15
CA LEU A 599 -25.09 25.36 -47.15
C LEU A 599 -24.11 24.88 -46.06
N LYS A 600 -22.99 25.59 -45.85
CA LYS A 600 -22.03 25.31 -44.76
C LYS A 600 -22.69 25.50 -43.38
N MET A 601 -23.56 26.50 -43.21
CA MET A 601 -24.35 26.66 -41.97
C MET A 601 -25.37 25.53 -41.77
N LEU A 602 -26.09 25.11 -42.82
CA LEU A 602 -27.03 23.99 -42.75
C LEU A 602 -26.32 22.67 -42.44
N SER A 603 -25.15 22.42 -43.04
CA SER A 603 -24.29 21.27 -42.77
C SER A 603 -23.89 21.21 -41.28
N LYS A 604 -23.48 22.34 -40.69
CA LYS A 604 -23.15 22.42 -39.25
C LYS A 604 -24.36 22.11 -38.36
N LYS A 605 -25.55 22.65 -38.67
CA LYS A 605 -26.79 22.34 -37.91
C LYS A 605 -27.14 20.86 -37.99
N GLN A 606 -27.03 20.27 -39.17
CA GLN A 606 -27.33 18.85 -39.40
C GLN A 606 -26.32 17.93 -38.66
N LEU A 607 -25.04 18.29 -38.65
CA LEU A 607 -24.00 17.61 -37.88
C LEU A 607 -24.27 17.61 -36.38
N ALA A 608 -24.80 18.71 -35.83
CA ALA A 608 -25.16 18.78 -34.41
C ALA A 608 -26.31 17.81 -34.06
N VAL A 609 -27.31 17.67 -34.94
CA VAL A 609 -28.41 16.71 -34.78
C VAL A 609 -27.90 15.27 -34.85
N ILE A 610 -27.05 14.95 -35.83
CA ILE A 610 -26.38 13.64 -35.95
C ILE A 610 -25.54 13.33 -34.71
N GLY A 611 -24.79 14.33 -34.22
CA GLY A 611 -24.00 14.22 -33.00
C GLY A 611 -24.84 13.92 -31.77
N SER A 612 -25.99 14.58 -31.63
CA SER A 612 -26.95 14.31 -30.56
C SER A 612 -27.48 12.87 -30.62
N ILE A 613 -27.92 12.39 -31.79
CA ILE A 613 -28.44 11.01 -31.93
C ILE A 613 -27.34 9.98 -31.64
N LYS A 614 -26.11 10.19 -32.14
CA LYS A 614 -24.95 9.33 -31.83
C LYS A 614 -24.60 9.31 -30.35
N ALA A 615 -24.71 10.45 -29.66
CA ALA A 615 -24.51 10.54 -28.22
C ALA A 615 -25.58 9.73 -27.46
N HIS A 616 -26.86 9.84 -27.84
CA HIS A 616 -27.94 9.07 -27.23
C HIS A 616 -27.76 7.56 -27.42
N ILE A 617 -27.38 7.12 -28.63
CA ILE A 617 -27.06 5.71 -28.89
C ILE A 617 -25.88 5.26 -28.03
N SER A 618 -24.81 6.06 -27.96
CA SER A 618 -23.60 5.69 -27.21
C SER A 618 -23.86 5.59 -25.71
N LEU A 619 -24.70 6.48 -25.17
CA LEU A 619 -25.09 6.49 -23.77
C LEU A 619 -25.95 5.26 -23.42
N LEU A 620 -26.92 4.91 -24.27
CA LEU A 620 -27.78 3.75 -24.06
C LEU A 620 -27.01 2.42 -24.23
N VAL A 621 -26.11 2.32 -25.22
CA VAL A 621 -25.22 1.17 -25.40
C VAL A 621 -24.24 1.05 -24.23
N TYR A 622 -23.74 2.17 -23.68
CA TYR A 622 -22.90 2.12 -22.49
C TYR A 622 -23.65 1.56 -21.28
N VAL A 623 -24.92 1.94 -21.09
CA VAL A 623 -25.79 1.39 -20.04
C VAL A 623 -26.04 -0.11 -20.26
N GLU A 624 -26.32 -0.53 -21.50
CA GLU A 624 -26.48 -1.94 -21.89
C GLU A 624 -25.20 -2.75 -21.60
N VAL A 625 -24.05 -2.24 -22.03
CA VAL A 625 -22.73 -2.86 -21.81
C VAL A 625 -22.37 -2.89 -20.33
N ALA A 626 -22.61 -1.82 -19.56
CA ALA A 626 -22.33 -1.79 -18.13
C ALA A 626 -23.18 -2.81 -17.34
N LEU A 627 -24.46 -2.95 -17.69
CA LEU A 627 -25.39 -3.95 -17.12
C LEU A 627 -25.00 -5.38 -17.56
N PHE A 628 -24.60 -5.56 -18.81
CA PHE A 628 -24.14 -6.85 -19.34
C PHE A 628 -22.79 -7.30 -18.73
N PHE A 629 -21.88 -6.37 -18.44
CA PHE A 629 -20.63 -6.65 -17.74
C PHE A 629 -20.83 -6.99 -16.27
N THR A 630 -21.85 -6.42 -15.61
CA THR A 630 -22.25 -6.85 -14.27
C THR A 630 -22.85 -8.26 -14.29
N PHE A 631 -23.60 -8.60 -15.35
CA PHE A 631 -24.17 -9.92 -15.59
C PHE A 631 -23.13 -11.03 -15.87
N ILE A 632 -22.11 -10.78 -16.70
CA ILE A 632 -21.09 -11.80 -17.08
C ILE A 632 -20.21 -12.25 -15.91
N LYS A 633 -20.09 -11.44 -14.85
CA LYS A 633 -19.39 -11.85 -13.62
C LYS A 633 -20.07 -13.02 -12.90
N MET A 634 -21.30 -13.40 -13.27
CA MET A 634 -22.15 -14.34 -12.52
C MET A 634 -22.33 -15.75 -13.13
N VAL A 635 -21.84 -16.05 -14.35
CA VAL A 635 -21.97 -17.39 -14.93
C VAL A 635 -20.59 -18.02 -15.16
N GLU A 636 -20.11 -18.78 -14.18
CA GLU A 636 -18.96 -19.67 -14.36
C GLU A 636 -19.41 -21.04 -14.85
N LEU A 637 -18.95 -21.44 -16.04
CA LEU A 637 -19.15 -22.80 -16.54
C LEU A 637 -18.20 -23.74 -15.77
N LEU A 638 -18.76 -24.82 -15.22
CA LEU A 638 -17.98 -25.91 -14.65
C LEU A 638 -17.47 -26.79 -15.80
N LEU A 639 -16.15 -26.77 -16.04
CA LEU A 639 -15.48 -27.62 -17.03
C LEU A 639 -15.09 -28.97 -16.42
N ASP A 640 -15.09 -30.02 -17.24
CA ASP A 640 -14.59 -31.34 -16.85
C ASP A 640 -13.08 -31.24 -16.51
N PRO A 641 -12.64 -31.67 -15.31
CA PRO A 641 -11.23 -31.71 -14.94
C PRO A 641 -10.33 -32.47 -15.93
N SER A 642 -10.90 -33.40 -16.71
CA SER A 642 -10.19 -34.15 -17.77
C SER A 642 -9.65 -33.22 -18.87
N ILE A 643 -10.36 -32.14 -19.19
CA ILE A 643 -9.92 -31.15 -20.19
C ILE A 643 -8.62 -30.47 -19.74
N ARG A 644 -8.49 -30.20 -18.43
CA ARG A 644 -7.26 -29.63 -17.86
C ARG A 644 -6.07 -30.57 -18.04
N THR A 645 -6.25 -31.85 -17.74
CA THR A 645 -5.16 -32.84 -17.74
C THR A 645 -4.75 -33.26 -19.15
N TRP A 646 -5.71 -33.44 -20.06
CA TRP A 646 -5.46 -34.03 -21.38
C TRP A 646 -5.35 -33.03 -22.54
N VAL A 647 -5.78 -31.79 -22.34
CA VAL A 647 -5.77 -30.76 -23.40
C VAL A 647 -4.97 -29.55 -22.95
N PHE A 648 -5.31 -28.96 -21.80
CA PHE A 648 -4.66 -27.73 -21.35
C PHE A 648 -3.17 -27.90 -21.06
N VAL A 649 -2.79 -28.85 -20.19
CA VAL A 649 -1.39 -29.08 -19.81
C VAL A 649 -0.53 -29.59 -21.00
N PRO A 650 -1.01 -30.55 -21.82
CA PRO A 650 -0.22 -31.04 -22.96
C PRO A 650 0.06 -29.97 -24.01
N ILE A 651 -0.88 -29.05 -24.30
CA ILE A 651 -0.65 -27.95 -25.25
C ILE A 651 0.48 -27.03 -24.75
N VAL A 652 0.51 -26.70 -23.46
CA VAL A 652 1.59 -25.87 -22.87
C VAL A 652 2.94 -26.57 -22.99
N LEU A 653 3.02 -27.85 -22.61
CA LEU A 653 4.27 -28.61 -22.69
C LEU A 653 4.77 -28.73 -24.14
N PHE A 654 3.86 -29.05 -25.06
CA PHE A 654 4.17 -29.23 -26.47
C PHE A 654 4.67 -27.93 -27.12
N THR A 655 4.01 -26.80 -26.84
CA THR A 655 4.44 -25.48 -27.34
C THR A 655 5.83 -25.10 -26.84
N PHE A 656 6.12 -25.34 -25.57
CA PHE A 656 7.42 -25.06 -24.97
C PHE A 656 8.54 -25.87 -25.62
N LEU A 657 8.37 -27.20 -25.73
CA LEU A 657 9.39 -28.08 -26.30
C LEU A 657 9.68 -27.76 -27.78
N ILE A 658 8.65 -27.44 -28.56
CA ILE A 658 8.83 -27.03 -29.96
C ILE A 658 9.61 -25.72 -30.06
N GLY A 659 9.37 -24.77 -29.17
CA GLY A 659 10.14 -23.53 -29.10
C GLY A 659 11.63 -23.78 -28.87
N VAL A 660 11.97 -24.70 -27.96
CA VAL A 660 13.36 -25.10 -27.66
C VAL A 660 14.00 -25.82 -28.85
N VAL A 661 13.31 -26.79 -29.46
CA VAL A 661 13.82 -27.51 -30.64
C VAL A 661 14.08 -26.55 -31.79
N ARG A 662 13.18 -25.59 -32.01
CA ARG A 662 13.33 -24.56 -33.04
C ARG A 662 14.56 -23.69 -32.82
N HIS A 663 14.83 -23.29 -31.58
CA HIS A 663 16.02 -22.49 -31.25
C HIS A 663 17.31 -23.21 -31.67
N TYR A 664 17.45 -24.48 -31.29
CA TYR A 664 18.64 -25.26 -31.65
C TYR A 664 18.74 -25.54 -33.15
N LEU A 665 17.62 -25.80 -33.83
CA LEU A 665 17.61 -25.92 -35.28
C LEU A 665 18.03 -24.62 -35.99
N ALA A 666 17.59 -23.46 -35.49
CA ALA A 666 17.98 -22.18 -36.05
C ALA A 666 19.49 -21.92 -35.91
N ILE A 667 20.09 -22.28 -34.76
CA ILE A 667 21.55 -22.19 -34.56
C ILE A 667 22.28 -23.10 -35.56
N LEU A 668 21.78 -24.32 -35.79
CA LEU A 668 22.39 -25.28 -36.72
C LEU A 668 22.29 -24.85 -38.19
N ILE A 669 21.25 -24.09 -38.55
CA ILE A 669 21.02 -23.62 -39.93
C ILE A 669 21.74 -22.29 -40.22
N HIS A 670 22.11 -21.51 -39.19
CA HIS A 670 22.71 -20.20 -39.38
C HIS A 670 24.15 -20.30 -39.92
N THR A 671 24.34 -19.96 -41.20
CA THR A 671 25.67 -19.82 -41.80
C THR A 671 26.16 -18.38 -41.66
N LYS A 672 27.42 -18.19 -41.23
CA LYS A 672 28.06 -16.87 -41.20
C LYS A 672 28.49 -16.50 -42.61
N LYS A 673 27.96 -15.40 -43.15
CA LYS A 673 28.38 -14.85 -44.45
C LYS A 673 29.71 -14.12 -44.28
N GLU A 674 30.69 -14.38 -45.14
CA GLU A 674 31.94 -13.63 -45.15
C GLU A 674 31.68 -12.20 -45.67
N ILE A 675 31.95 -11.21 -44.82
CA ILE A 675 31.78 -9.78 -45.15
C ILE A 675 33.14 -9.23 -45.59
N GLY A 676 33.17 -8.47 -46.69
CA GLY A 676 34.38 -7.86 -47.19
C GLY A 676 34.96 -6.81 -46.24
N LEU A 677 36.29 -6.77 -46.12
CA LEU A 677 37.04 -5.90 -45.18
C LEU A 677 36.72 -4.41 -45.37
N GLN A 678 36.48 -3.99 -46.61
CA GLN A 678 36.15 -2.62 -46.97
C GLN A 678 34.77 -2.18 -46.44
N GLN A 679 33.79 -3.08 -46.46
CA GLN A 679 32.45 -2.80 -45.93
C GLN A 679 32.46 -2.60 -44.41
N ILE A 680 33.33 -3.34 -43.71
CA ILE A 680 33.54 -3.19 -42.26
C ILE A 680 34.18 -1.83 -41.96
N GLN A 681 35.22 -1.46 -42.70
CA GLN A 681 35.90 -0.17 -42.53
C GLN A 681 34.93 1.01 -42.71
N ASP A 682 34.12 0.95 -43.77
CA ASP A 682 33.10 1.95 -44.08
C ASP A 682 32.02 2.04 -42.97
N SER A 683 31.60 0.90 -42.41
CA SER A 683 30.67 0.87 -41.28
C SER A 683 31.24 1.52 -40.01
N HIS A 684 32.51 1.25 -39.70
CA HIS A 684 33.18 1.83 -38.53
C HIS A 684 33.39 3.34 -38.69
N ALA A 685 33.67 3.81 -39.90
CA ALA A 685 33.81 5.24 -40.20
C ALA A 685 32.49 6.00 -39.96
N LEU A 686 31.34 5.43 -40.38
CA LEU A 686 30.02 6.00 -40.10
C LEU A 686 29.72 6.07 -38.60
N VAL A 687 30.00 5.01 -37.86
CA VAL A 687 29.83 4.98 -36.39
C VAL A 687 30.69 6.05 -35.72
N ARG A 688 31.95 6.20 -36.17
CA ARG A 688 32.87 7.21 -35.63
C ARG A 688 32.39 8.64 -35.87
N SER A 689 31.81 8.93 -37.03
CA SER A 689 31.20 10.23 -37.30
C SER A 689 29.96 10.49 -36.45
N ARG A 690 29.11 9.49 -36.27
CA ARG A 690 27.93 9.61 -35.38
C ARG A 690 28.35 9.95 -33.95
N LEU A 691 29.35 9.25 -33.42
CA LEU A 691 29.91 9.54 -32.09
C LEU A 691 30.51 10.94 -32.00
N LEU A 692 31.21 11.40 -33.04
CA LEU A 692 31.72 12.77 -33.12
C LEU A 692 30.59 13.80 -33.10
N ARG A 693 29.48 13.51 -33.79
CA ARG A 693 28.30 14.38 -33.85
C ARG A 693 27.57 14.48 -32.51
N GLU A 694 27.34 13.35 -31.86
CA GLU A 694 26.60 13.26 -30.60
C GLU A 694 27.42 13.74 -29.40
N ASN A 695 28.69 13.35 -29.33
CA ASN A 695 29.56 13.55 -28.17
C ASN A 695 30.70 14.56 -28.42
N GLY A 696 30.73 15.23 -29.56
CA GLY A 696 31.79 16.18 -29.93
C GLY A 696 31.90 17.42 -29.04
N ARG A 697 30.94 17.65 -28.15
CA ARG A 697 30.92 18.73 -27.13
C ARG A 697 32.00 18.60 -26.04
N TYR A 698 32.56 17.40 -25.86
CA TYR A 698 33.60 17.13 -24.86
C TYR A 698 35.03 17.30 -25.41
N LEU A 699 35.17 17.35 -26.74
CA LEU A 699 36.46 17.60 -27.37
C LEU A 699 36.77 19.09 -27.34
N SER A 700 38.05 19.43 -27.46
CA SER A 700 38.37 20.82 -27.69
C SER A 700 37.77 21.31 -29.00
N LYS A 701 37.33 22.58 -29.06
CA LYS A 701 36.79 23.21 -30.29
C LYS A 701 37.74 23.00 -31.46
N HIS A 702 39.04 23.16 -31.23
CA HIS A 702 40.07 22.89 -32.24
C HIS A 702 40.08 21.41 -32.67
N SER A 703 40.10 20.47 -31.73
CA SER A 703 40.10 19.03 -32.00
C SER A 703 38.82 18.51 -32.67
N PHE A 704 37.67 19.11 -32.35
CA PHE A 704 36.39 18.82 -32.98
C PHE A 704 36.38 19.34 -34.42
N LEU A 705 36.79 20.59 -34.65
CA LEU A 705 36.83 21.19 -35.98
C LEU A 705 37.79 20.44 -36.91
N MET A 706 38.98 20.06 -36.43
CA MET A 706 39.93 19.21 -37.17
C MET A 706 39.30 17.89 -37.64
N ARG A 707 38.57 17.21 -36.75
CA ARG A 707 37.91 15.92 -37.07
C ARG A 707 36.69 16.10 -37.97
N LYS A 708 35.92 17.17 -37.77
CA LYS A 708 34.82 17.55 -38.66
C LYS A 708 35.35 17.84 -40.06
N GLN A 709 36.46 18.57 -40.17
CA GLN A 709 37.12 18.84 -41.44
C GLN A 709 37.58 17.54 -42.11
N PHE A 710 38.26 16.62 -41.40
CA PHE A 710 38.65 15.32 -41.96
C PHE A 710 37.48 14.52 -42.60
N PHE A 711 36.29 14.59 -42.02
CA PHE A 711 35.12 13.89 -42.57
C PHE A 711 34.40 14.69 -43.67
N ASN A 712 34.29 16.02 -43.52
CA ASN A 712 33.42 16.87 -44.33
C ASN A 712 34.12 17.80 -45.32
N ASP A 713 35.45 17.83 -45.36
CA ASP A 713 36.20 18.65 -46.31
C ASP A 713 35.74 18.39 -47.77
N GLU A 714 35.58 19.47 -48.54
CA GLU A 714 34.91 19.40 -49.85
C GLU A 714 35.75 18.65 -50.90
N GLU A 715 37.08 18.66 -50.75
CA GLU A 715 38.02 17.99 -51.67
C GLU A 715 38.61 16.70 -51.09
N SER A 716 39.01 16.69 -49.81
CA SER A 716 39.72 15.57 -49.17
C SER A 716 38.90 14.77 -48.14
N GLY A 717 37.66 15.18 -47.88
CA GLY A 717 36.81 14.61 -46.84
C GLY A 717 36.49 13.13 -47.09
N TYR A 718 36.62 12.31 -46.04
CA TYR A 718 36.42 10.86 -46.14
C TYR A 718 35.06 10.49 -46.74
N PHE A 719 33.98 11.19 -46.39
CA PHE A 719 32.64 10.91 -46.92
C PHE A 719 32.46 11.32 -48.38
N LYS A 720 33.14 12.37 -48.83
CA LYS A 720 33.08 12.79 -50.23
C LYS A 720 33.82 11.82 -51.14
N VAL A 721 35.01 11.37 -50.70
CA VAL A 721 35.79 10.33 -51.38
C VAL A 721 35.05 8.99 -51.37
N ALA A 722 34.44 8.62 -50.24
CA ALA A 722 33.67 7.37 -50.11
C ALA A 722 32.43 7.34 -51.00
N GLN A 723 31.74 8.48 -51.21
CA GLN A 723 30.62 8.59 -52.16
C GLN A 723 31.03 8.38 -53.62
N GLN A 724 32.28 8.69 -53.99
CA GLN A 724 32.79 8.52 -55.36
C GLN A 724 33.19 7.07 -55.66
N ARG A 725 33.40 6.23 -54.65
CA ARG A 725 33.73 4.80 -54.81
C ARG A 725 32.56 4.06 -55.46
N GLN A 726 32.81 3.21 -56.46
CA GLN A 726 31.77 2.35 -57.06
C GLN A 726 31.37 1.27 -56.04
N SER A 727 30.08 1.24 -55.69
CA SER A 727 29.49 0.16 -54.90
C SER A 727 29.27 -1.06 -55.80
N PRO A 728 29.70 -2.28 -55.41
CA PRO A 728 29.30 -3.50 -56.09
C PRO A 728 27.90 -3.87 -55.60
N VAL A 729 26.88 -3.09 -55.95
CA VAL A 729 25.49 -3.43 -55.67
C VAL A 729 24.72 -3.34 -56.98
N VAL A 730 24.62 -4.50 -57.63
CA VAL A 730 23.69 -4.78 -58.71
C VAL A 730 22.26 -4.72 -58.14
N ASN A 731 21.32 -4.17 -58.92
CA ASN A 731 19.93 -3.98 -58.51
C ASN A 731 19.30 -5.28 -57.96
N PRO A 732 18.53 -5.24 -56.86
CA PRO A 732 17.89 -6.43 -56.27
C PRO A 732 16.87 -7.14 -57.17
N MET A 733 16.49 -6.53 -58.30
CA MET A 733 15.54 -7.08 -59.26
C MET A 733 16.19 -7.97 -60.34
N SER A 734 17.53 -8.03 -60.39
CA SER A 734 18.25 -8.83 -61.39
C SER A 734 18.83 -10.15 -60.85
N ASP A 735 18.81 -10.40 -59.55
CA ASP A 735 19.29 -11.66 -58.95
C ASP A 735 18.21 -12.38 -58.12
N PRO A 736 17.64 -13.51 -58.60
CA PRO A 736 16.62 -14.30 -57.91
C PRO A 736 17.08 -14.91 -56.57
N SER A 737 18.39 -15.04 -56.33
CA SER A 737 18.98 -15.71 -55.17
C SER A 737 18.81 -14.92 -53.86
N VAL A 738 18.97 -13.59 -53.91
CA VAL A 738 18.90 -12.72 -52.73
C VAL A 738 17.45 -12.61 -52.19
N MET A 739 16.46 -12.63 -53.10
CA MET A 739 15.04 -12.69 -52.72
C MET A 739 14.68 -14.06 -52.12
N THR A 740 15.21 -15.16 -52.65
CA THR A 740 14.95 -16.49 -52.10
C THR A 740 15.54 -16.70 -50.70
N ASP A 741 16.71 -16.12 -50.39
CA ASP A 741 17.33 -16.27 -49.08
C ASP A 741 16.60 -15.48 -47.99
N MET A 742 16.07 -14.29 -48.34
CA MET A 742 15.24 -13.50 -47.41
C MET A 742 13.86 -14.14 -47.17
N LEU A 743 13.27 -14.74 -48.20
CA LEU A 743 12.01 -15.48 -48.10
C LEU A 743 12.18 -16.80 -47.32
N LYS A 744 13.28 -17.53 -47.53
CA LYS A 744 13.56 -18.78 -46.78
C LYS A 744 13.65 -18.53 -45.28
N GLY A 745 14.35 -17.48 -44.83
CA GLY A 745 14.46 -17.15 -43.40
C GLY A 745 13.12 -16.83 -42.73
N ASN A 746 12.27 -16.08 -43.42
CA ASN A 746 10.95 -15.69 -42.88
C ASN A 746 9.91 -16.82 -42.96
N LEU A 747 9.91 -17.62 -44.02
CA LEU A 747 8.96 -18.73 -44.22
C LEU A 747 9.21 -19.89 -43.25
N LEU A 748 10.48 -20.21 -42.96
CA LEU A 748 10.84 -21.25 -42.00
C LEU A 748 10.36 -20.95 -40.58
N ASN A 749 10.12 -19.69 -40.24
CA ASN A 749 9.66 -19.27 -38.91
C ASN A 749 8.14 -19.30 -38.74
N VAL A 750 7.36 -19.05 -39.80
CA VAL A 750 5.88 -18.93 -39.73
C VAL A 750 5.16 -20.23 -40.07
N ILE A 751 5.68 -21.01 -41.03
CA ILE A 751 5.01 -22.22 -41.52
C ILE A 751 4.80 -23.27 -40.42
N PRO A 752 5.80 -23.62 -39.59
CA PRO A 752 5.61 -24.65 -38.55
C PRO A 752 4.50 -24.28 -37.55
N MET A 753 4.40 -22.99 -37.20
CA MET A 753 3.38 -22.48 -36.26
C MET A 753 1.96 -22.66 -36.80
N LEU A 754 1.73 -22.33 -38.07
CA LEU A 754 0.40 -22.47 -38.69
C LEU A 754 0.02 -23.94 -38.87
N VAL A 755 0.97 -24.79 -39.22
CA VAL A 755 0.74 -26.24 -39.36
C VAL A 755 0.37 -26.86 -38.02
N ILE A 756 1.11 -26.53 -36.95
CA ILE A 756 0.83 -27.05 -35.60
C ILE A 756 -0.49 -26.50 -35.06
N GLY A 757 -0.75 -25.20 -35.22
CA GLY A 757 -2.02 -24.59 -34.81
C GLY A 757 -3.23 -25.20 -35.53
N GLY A 758 -3.09 -25.49 -36.83
CA GLY A 758 -4.10 -26.20 -37.61
C GLY A 758 -4.32 -27.65 -37.14
N TRP A 759 -3.24 -28.37 -36.79
CA TRP A 759 -3.31 -29.72 -36.25
C TRP A 759 -3.98 -29.77 -34.86
N ILE A 760 -3.66 -28.83 -33.98
CA ILE A 760 -4.30 -28.70 -32.65
C ILE A 760 -5.79 -28.39 -32.81
N ASN A 761 -6.14 -27.47 -33.71
CA ASN A 761 -7.53 -27.14 -33.99
C ASN A 761 -8.31 -28.35 -34.54
N TRP A 762 -7.70 -29.14 -35.42
CA TRP A 762 -8.32 -30.36 -35.94
C TRP A 762 -8.51 -31.43 -34.85
N THR A 763 -7.49 -31.64 -34.02
CA THR A 763 -7.47 -32.70 -33.00
C THR A 763 -8.35 -32.38 -31.77
N PHE A 764 -8.38 -31.11 -31.35
CA PHE A 764 -9.06 -30.66 -30.13
C PHE A 764 -10.18 -29.65 -30.44
N SER A 765 -11.05 -29.96 -31.40
CA SER A 765 -12.25 -29.17 -31.72
C SER A 765 -13.48 -29.65 -30.97
N GLY A 766 -14.52 -28.81 -30.87
CA GLY A 766 -15.83 -29.19 -30.36
C GLY A 766 -16.10 -28.89 -28.87
N PHE A 767 -15.12 -28.36 -28.13
CA PHE A 767 -15.28 -28.04 -26.70
C PHE A 767 -14.50 -26.79 -26.28
N VAL A 768 -14.87 -26.23 -25.13
CA VAL A 768 -14.22 -25.06 -24.53
C VAL A 768 -13.02 -25.49 -23.71
N THR A 769 -11.87 -24.82 -23.86
CA THR A 769 -10.63 -25.19 -23.16
C THR A 769 -10.41 -24.43 -21.86
N THR A 770 -10.52 -23.10 -21.89
CA THR A 770 -10.30 -22.25 -20.71
C THR A 770 -10.97 -20.88 -20.86
N LYS A 771 -11.05 -20.11 -19.77
CA LYS A 771 -11.51 -18.72 -19.75
C LYS A 771 -10.32 -17.80 -19.53
N VAL A 772 -10.14 -16.80 -20.40
CA VAL A 772 -9.15 -15.75 -20.15
C VAL A 772 -9.72 -14.70 -19.18
N PRO A 773 -8.91 -14.20 -18.22
CA PRO A 773 -9.40 -13.41 -17.08
C PRO A 773 -9.72 -11.95 -17.41
N PHE A 774 -9.61 -11.55 -18.66
CA PHE A 774 -9.93 -10.23 -19.17
C PHE A 774 -10.98 -10.35 -20.27
N PRO A 775 -11.89 -9.36 -20.41
CA PRO A 775 -12.94 -9.43 -21.40
C PRO A 775 -12.43 -9.15 -22.80
N LEU A 776 -12.92 -9.91 -23.78
CA LEU A 776 -12.59 -9.73 -25.20
C LEU A 776 -13.80 -9.23 -25.97
N THR A 777 -13.54 -8.46 -27.01
CA THR A 777 -14.61 -7.94 -27.86
C THR A 777 -15.28 -9.06 -28.66
N LEU A 778 -16.60 -8.98 -28.81
CA LEU A 778 -17.41 -9.97 -29.54
C LEU A 778 -16.98 -10.18 -31.00
N ARG A 779 -16.28 -9.20 -31.61
CA ARG A 779 -15.77 -9.33 -32.98
C ARG A 779 -14.73 -10.44 -33.14
N PHE A 780 -14.01 -10.78 -32.08
CA PHE A 780 -13.00 -11.86 -32.11
C PHE A 780 -13.60 -13.23 -31.79
N LYS A 781 -14.86 -13.30 -31.36
CA LYS A 781 -15.55 -14.54 -31.02
C LYS A 781 -15.45 -15.65 -32.08
N PRO A 782 -15.72 -15.42 -33.39
CA PRO A 782 -15.62 -16.48 -34.40
C PRO A 782 -14.18 -17.01 -34.60
N MET A 783 -13.17 -16.21 -34.25
CA MET A 783 -11.77 -16.64 -34.28
C MET A 783 -11.40 -17.42 -33.01
N LEU A 784 -11.81 -16.92 -31.85
CA LEU A 784 -11.42 -17.46 -30.54
C LEU A 784 -12.15 -18.75 -30.17
N GLN A 785 -13.37 -18.91 -30.68
CA GLN A 785 -14.28 -20.04 -30.41
C GLN A 785 -14.48 -20.90 -31.65
N HIS A 786 -13.45 -20.99 -32.49
CA HIS A 786 -13.51 -21.84 -33.66
C HIS A 786 -13.81 -23.29 -33.25
N GLY A 787 -14.89 -23.87 -33.80
CA GLY A 787 -15.37 -25.21 -33.44
C GLY A 787 -16.41 -25.27 -32.30
N ILE A 788 -16.91 -24.15 -31.79
CA ILE A 788 -17.97 -24.09 -30.76
C ILE A 788 -19.22 -23.41 -31.35
N ALA A 789 -20.37 -24.10 -31.32
CA ALA A 789 -21.62 -23.65 -31.95
C ALA A 789 -22.49 -22.72 -31.08
N LEU A 790 -21.99 -22.24 -29.94
CA LEU A 790 -22.77 -21.47 -28.95
C LEU A 790 -22.66 -19.95 -29.18
N ALA A 791 -23.67 -19.38 -29.85
CA ALA A 791 -23.76 -17.94 -30.13
C ALA A 791 -23.92 -17.07 -28.87
N SER A 792 -24.31 -17.63 -27.72
CA SER A 792 -24.51 -16.93 -26.44
C SER A 792 -23.27 -16.92 -25.53
N LEU A 793 -22.25 -17.75 -25.79
CA LEU A 793 -21.07 -17.87 -24.91
C LEU A 793 -20.17 -16.63 -24.95
N ASP A 794 -19.68 -16.15 -23.81
CA ASP A 794 -18.76 -14.99 -23.76
C ASP A 794 -17.46 -15.28 -24.54
N ALA A 795 -16.95 -14.29 -25.29
CA ALA A 795 -15.72 -14.38 -26.08
C ALA A 795 -14.46 -14.62 -25.23
N SER A 796 -14.53 -14.45 -23.90
CA SER A 796 -13.47 -14.85 -22.97
C SER A 796 -13.26 -16.36 -22.91
N TRP A 797 -14.25 -17.17 -23.26
CA TRP A 797 -14.10 -18.62 -23.35
C TRP A 797 -13.43 -18.96 -24.66
N VAL A 798 -12.28 -19.62 -24.59
CA VAL A 798 -11.42 -19.85 -25.76
C VAL A 798 -11.33 -21.33 -26.11
N SER A 799 -11.17 -21.60 -27.41
CA SER A 799 -10.86 -22.94 -27.92
C SER A 799 -9.39 -23.32 -27.69
N SER A 800 -9.06 -24.58 -27.94
CA SER A 800 -7.72 -25.15 -27.83
C SER A 800 -6.71 -24.46 -28.77
N ALA A 801 -7.13 -24.10 -29.98
CA ALA A 801 -6.32 -23.38 -30.96
C ALA A 801 -5.93 -21.97 -30.45
N SER A 802 -6.87 -21.27 -29.83
CA SER A 802 -6.65 -19.94 -29.25
C SER A 802 -5.71 -20.02 -28.04
N TRP A 803 -5.86 -21.08 -27.22
CA TRP A 803 -4.93 -21.36 -26.13
C TRP A 803 -3.50 -21.64 -26.62
N TYR A 804 -3.35 -22.38 -27.73
CA TYR A 804 -2.05 -22.60 -28.38
C TYR A 804 -1.38 -21.27 -28.78
N PHE A 805 -2.09 -20.39 -29.50
CA PHE A 805 -1.54 -19.10 -29.92
C PHE A 805 -1.17 -18.22 -28.72
N LEU A 806 -1.97 -18.24 -27.66
CA LEU A 806 -1.65 -17.51 -26.43
C LEU A 806 -0.35 -18.00 -25.79
N ASN A 807 -0.10 -19.32 -25.75
CA ASN A 807 1.16 -19.87 -25.25
C ASN A 807 2.35 -19.53 -26.16
N VAL A 808 2.17 -19.56 -27.48
CA VAL A 808 3.24 -19.18 -28.43
C VAL A 808 3.71 -17.74 -28.19
N PHE A 809 2.79 -16.81 -27.91
CA PHE A 809 3.15 -15.42 -27.60
C PHE A 809 3.59 -15.21 -26.13
N GLY A 810 3.05 -15.99 -25.20
CA GLY A 810 3.27 -15.83 -23.76
C GLY A 810 4.57 -16.44 -23.22
N LEU A 811 5.10 -17.49 -23.86
CA LEU A 811 6.32 -18.19 -23.41
C LEU A 811 7.62 -17.45 -23.72
N ARG A 812 7.54 -16.24 -24.28
CA ARG A 812 8.67 -15.39 -24.67
C ARG A 812 9.69 -15.16 -23.55
N SER A 813 9.23 -14.64 -22.41
CA SER A 813 10.09 -14.33 -21.28
C SER A 813 10.72 -15.58 -20.68
N MET A 814 10.02 -16.71 -20.76
CA MET A 814 10.54 -18.00 -20.31
C MET A 814 11.66 -18.51 -21.22
N TYR A 815 11.55 -18.37 -22.54
CA TYR A 815 12.64 -18.69 -23.45
C TYR A 815 13.86 -17.78 -23.22
N ALA A 816 13.65 -16.48 -22.97
CA ALA A 816 14.74 -15.55 -22.65
C ALA A 816 15.49 -15.92 -21.37
N LEU A 817 14.77 -16.38 -20.34
CA LEU A 817 15.37 -16.80 -19.07
C LEU A 817 16.20 -18.08 -19.23
N ILE A 818 15.73 -19.04 -20.02
CA ILE A 818 16.34 -20.39 -20.12
C ILE A 818 17.44 -20.44 -21.20
N LEU A 819 17.23 -19.75 -22.33
CA LEU A 819 18.10 -19.82 -23.51
C LEU A 819 18.92 -18.54 -23.73
N GLY A 820 18.70 -17.48 -22.92
CA GLY A 820 19.36 -16.17 -23.05
C GLY A 820 18.65 -15.19 -23.98
N GLU A 821 19.14 -13.94 -24.03
CA GLU A 821 18.52 -12.84 -24.81
C GLU A 821 18.63 -13.03 -26.33
N ASP A 822 19.63 -13.78 -26.82
CA ASP A 822 19.84 -14.10 -28.23
C ASP A 822 19.17 -15.42 -28.65
N ASN A 823 17.94 -15.65 -28.17
CA ASN A 823 17.20 -16.84 -28.54
C ASN A 823 16.43 -16.65 -29.86
N ALA A 824 16.69 -17.54 -30.82
CA ALA A 824 15.87 -17.64 -32.03
C ALA A 824 14.41 -18.08 -31.74
N ALA A 825 14.07 -18.48 -30.50
CA ALA A 825 12.73 -18.92 -30.07
C ALA A 825 11.70 -17.77 -29.95
N ASP A 826 12.15 -16.52 -29.86
CA ASP A 826 11.29 -15.33 -29.73
C ASP A 826 10.77 -14.82 -31.09
N GLN A 827 9.51 -15.13 -31.39
CA GLN A 827 8.87 -14.77 -32.68
C GLN A 827 8.38 -13.31 -32.73
N ALA A 828 8.03 -12.71 -31.59
CA ALA A 828 7.54 -11.34 -31.54
C ALA A 828 8.66 -10.34 -31.85
N ARG A 829 9.90 -10.65 -31.41
CA ARG A 829 11.10 -9.89 -31.78
C ARG A 829 11.31 -9.89 -33.29
N LEU A 830 11.14 -11.04 -33.97
CA LEU A 830 11.28 -11.13 -35.44
C LEU A 830 10.18 -10.38 -36.22
N MET A 831 8.95 -10.35 -35.71
CA MET A 831 7.85 -9.59 -36.33
C MET A 831 7.98 -8.08 -36.07
N GLN A 832 8.45 -7.71 -34.87
CA GLN A 832 8.77 -6.33 -34.53
C GLN A 832 9.99 -5.85 -35.31
N GLU A 833 11.03 -6.69 -35.45
CA GLU A 833 12.17 -6.51 -36.35
C GLU A 833 11.70 -6.43 -37.81
N GLN A 834 10.73 -7.21 -38.30
CA GLN A 834 10.21 -7.03 -39.66
C GLN A 834 9.51 -5.68 -39.87
N VAL A 835 8.75 -5.20 -38.88
CA VAL A 835 8.08 -3.90 -38.95
C VAL A 835 9.10 -2.75 -38.85
N THR A 836 10.11 -2.84 -37.99
CA THR A 836 11.20 -1.83 -37.94
C THR A 836 12.18 -1.95 -39.11
N MET A 837 12.38 -3.13 -39.68
CA MET A 837 13.21 -3.34 -40.88
C MET A 837 12.50 -2.88 -42.15
N SER A 838 11.16 -2.92 -42.22
CA SER A 838 10.43 -2.30 -43.32
C SER A 838 10.55 -0.77 -43.37
N ALA A 839 10.92 -0.14 -42.25
CA ALA A 839 11.23 1.29 -42.17
C ALA A 839 12.73 1.62 -42.35
N ASN A 840 13.64 0.67 -42.06
CA ASN A 840 15.09 0.93 -42.00
C ASN A 840 15.98 0.06 -42.90
N THR A 841 15.43 -0.85 -43.71
CA THR A 841 16.21 -1.65 -44.67
C THR A 841 15.59 -1.66 -46.07
N VAL A 842 15.57 -0.49 -46.70
CA VAL A 842 16.26 -0.46 -48.01
C VAL A 842 17.73 -0.60 -47.65
N PRO A 843 18.51 -1.56 -48.20
CA PRO A 843 19.95 -1.52 -48.04
C PRO A 843 20.39 -0.14 -48.52
N HIS A 844 20.69 0.77 -47.58
CA HIS A 844 21.08 2.12 -47.95
C HIS A 844 22.32 1.93 -48.81
N ASP A 845 22.21 2.36 -50.07
CA ASP A 845 23.36 2.53 -50.93
C ASP A 845 24.42 3.23 -50.06
N PRO A 846 25.63 2.65 -49.85
CA PRO A 846 26.62 3.22 -48.94
C PRO A 846 26.85 4.71 -49.25
N ARG A 847 26.71 5.09 -50.52
CA ARG A 847 26.71 6.48 -51.00
C ARG A 847 25.64 7.36 -50.37
N GLN A 848 24.40 6.88 -50.26
CA GLN A 848 23.31 7.62 -49.60
C GLN A 848 23.55 7.75 -48.09
N ALA A 849 24.03 6.68 -47.43
CA ALA A 849 24.36 6.72 -46.01
C ALA A 849 25.49 7.71 -45.72
N PHE A 850 26.55 7.73 -46.55
CA PHE A 850 27.63 8.71 -46.44
C PHE A 850 27.18 10.14 -46.74
N LYS A 851 26.23 10.33 -47.66
CA LYS A 851 25.67 11.66 -47.95
C LYS A 851 24.83 12.19 -46.79
N ALA A 852 23.96 11.36 -46.24
CA ALA A 852 23.13 11.71 -45.09
C ALA A 852 24.00 12.08 -43.87
N GLU A 853 25.05 11.30 -43.59
CA GLU A 853 25.93 11.59 -42.44
C GLU A 853 26.82 12.84 -42.68
N TRP A 854 27.25 13.08 -43.93
CA TRP A 854 27.96 14.31 -44.29
C TRP A 854 27.10 15.55 -44.05
N GLU A 855 25.84 15.54 -44.52
CA GLU A 855 24.87 16.62 -44.33
C GLU A 855 24.57 16.84 -42.84
N ALA A 856 24.37 15.74 -42.09
CA ALA A 856 24.12 15.80 -40.65
C ALA A 856 25.31 16.39 -39.87
N LEU A 857 26.55 15.96 -40.18
CA LEU A 857 27.75 16.45 -39.51
C LEU A 857 28.04 17.91 -39.89
N GLN A 858 27.65 18.35 -41.10
CA GLN A 858 27.87 19.72 -41.57
C GLN A 858 27.10 20.75 -40.74
N ILE A 859 25.86 20.41 -40.38
CA ILE A 859 24.97 21.26 -39.59
C ILE A 859 25.43 21.37 -38.12
N CYS A 860 26.22 20.43 -37.62
CA CYS A 860 26.57 20.39 -36.20
C CYS A 860 27.59 21.46 -35.79
N SER A 861 27.19 22.29 -34.81
CA SER A 861 28.03 23.31 -34.17
C SER A 861 28.67 22.79 -32.89
N HIS A 862 29.91 23.19 -32.63
CA HIS A 862 30.61 22.83 -31.40
C HIS A 862 30.21 23.74 -30.24
N ASN A 863 29.46 23.20 -29.28
CA ASN A 863 29.18 23.84 -28.00
C ASN A 863 30.11 23.25 -26.94
N TRP A 864 31.20 23.95 -26.63
CA TRP A 864 32.12 23.53 -25.57
C TRP A 864 31.44 23.72 -24.21
N MET A 865 31.41 22.65 -23.42
CA MET A 865 30.93 22.67 -22.04
C MET A 865 31.97 23.35 -21.11
N SER A 866 32.13 24.67 -21.20
CA SER A 866 33.16 25.45 -20.45
C SER A 866 32.58 26.46 -19.45
N LYS A 867 31.25 26.48 -19.24
CA LYS A 867 30.61 27.36 -18.24
C LYS A 867 30.21 26.59 -16.99
N CYS A 868 31.21 26.21 -16.20
CA CYS A 868 31.07 25.82 -14.79
C CYS A 868 32.32 26.32 -14.05
N GLU A 869 32.54 27.63 -14.02
CA GLU A 869 33.54 28.27 -13.14
C GLU A 869 33.02 28.47 -11.70
N GLY A 870 32.06 27.65 -11.26
CA GLY A 870 31.85 27.39 -9.84
C GLY A 870 32.59 26.12 -9.51
N LYS A 871 33.70 26.20 -8.75
CA LYS A 871 34.42 25.03 -8.25
C LYS A 871 33.40 24.08 -7.59
N VAL A 872 33.16 22.94 -8.20
CA VAL A 872 32.36 21.88 -7.59
C VAL A 872 33.26 21.20 -6.55
N LEU A 873 33.15 21.65 -5.30
CA LEU A 873 33.92 21.11 -4.17
C LEU A 873 33.22 19.84 -3.65
N GLU A 874 33.99 18.82 -3.27
CA GLU A 874 33.45 17.62 -2.63
C GLU A 874 33.02 17.97 -1.20
N SER A 875 31.84 17.50 -0.77
CA SER A 875 31.34 17.67 0.59
C SER A 875 31.41 16.35 1.37
N THR A 876 31.89 16.40 2.62
CA THR A 876 31.89 15.24 3.54
C THR A 876 31.35 15.60 4.93
N LEU A 877 30.88 14.60 5.67
CA LEU A 877 30.52 14.76 7.07
C LEU A 877 31.75 14.48 7.96
N ALA A 878 32.08 15.44 8.82
CA ALA A 878 33.00 15.25 9.93
C ALA A 878 32.22 15.27 11.25
N LEU A 879 32.44 14.28 12.09
CA LEU A 879 31.76 14.16 13.38
C LEU A 879 32.77 13.91 14.49
N ILE A 880 32.80 14.81 15.47
CA ILE A 880 33.61 14.72 16.68
C ILE A 880 32.71 14.22 17.82
N LYS A 881 33.01 13.02 18.34
CA LYS A 881 32.20 12.39 19.40
C LYS A 881 32.49 12.99 20.78
N SER A 882 31.68 12.65 21.77
CA SER A 882 31.70 13.18 23.14
C SER A 882 33.07 13.10 23.82
N ASN A 883 33.86 12.07 23.53
CA ASN A 883 35.19 11.83 24.08
C ASN A 883 36.27 12.78 23.54
N ALA A 884 36.10 13.39 22.36
CA ALA A 884 37.09 14.30 21.75
C ALA A 884 36.61 15.77 21.65
N LEU A 885 35.50 16.13 22.31
CA LEU A 885 34.98 17.50 22.31
C LEU A 885 35.98 18.53 22.87
N HIS A 886 36.80 18.14 23.84
CA HIS A 886 37.81 19.00 24.45
C HIS A 886 38.95 19.40 23.48
N LEU A 887 39.09 18.70 22.34
CA LEU A 887 40.09 18.97 21.28
C LEU A 887 39.47 19.58 20.02
N ALA A 888 38.17 19.91 20.04
CA ALA A 888 37.45 20.37 18.86
C ALA A 888 38.09 21.61 18.21
N GLU A 889 38.61 22.55 19.00
CA GLU A 889 39.27 23.77 18.48
C GLU A 889 40.59 23.47 17.74
N GLU A 890 41.35 22.46 18.17
CA GLU A 890 42.60 22.07 17.51
C GLU A 890 42.34 21.29 16.23
N ILE A 891 41.33 20.39 16.26
CA ILE A 891 40.87 19.66 15.08
C ILE A 891 40.35 20.63 14.01
N GLU A 892 39.62 21.68 14.40
CA GLU A 892 39.15 22.72 13.48
C GLU A 892 40.31 23.51 12.84
N LYS A 893 41.37 23.82 13.60
CA LYS A 893 42.58 24.47 13.05
C LYS A 893 43.27 23.59 12.00
N GLU A 894 43.38 22.28 12.25
CA GLU A 894 43.96 21.33 11.28
C GLU A 894 43.11 21.21 10.01
N ILE A 895 41.78 21.19 10.14
CA ILE A 895 40.86 21.17 8.99
C ILE A 895 41.10 22.41 8.10
N ILE A 896 41.20 23.59 8.71
CA ILE A 896 41.41 24.85 8.00
C ILE A 896 42.82 24.92 7.38
N GLN A 897 43.86 24.44 8.06
CA GLN A 897 45.23 24.37 7.51
C GLN A 897 45.35 23.46 6.28
N ARG A 898 44.42 22.52 6.10
CA ARG A 898 44.41 21.52 5.01
C ARG A 898 43.48 21.91 3.85
N ASP A 899 43.14 23.20 3.73
CA ASP A 899 42.26 23.76 2.69
C ASP A 899 40.84 23.15 2.66
N LEU A 900 40.33 22.65 3.79
CA LEU A 900 38.92 22.26 3.93
C LEU A 900 38.12 23.41 4.56
N ALA A 901 37.07 23.86 3.88
CA ALA A 901 36.15 24.87 4.39
C ALA A 901 35.06 24.20 5.23
N ILE A 902 34.80 24.74 6.43
CA ILE A 902 33.68 24.29 7.27
C ILE A 902 32.44 25.05 6.81
N ALA A 903 31.60 24.39 6.01
CA ALA A 903 30.40 25.00 5.42
C ALA A 903 29.25 25.15 6.44
N LYS A 904 29.09 24.15 7.32
CA LYS A 904 28.12 24.17 8.44
C LYS A 904 28.69 23.43 9.65
N LYS A 905 28.28 23.85 10.85
CA LYS A 905 28.65 23.25 12.14
C LYS A 905 27.43 23.24 13.07
N LYS A 906 27.21 22.13 13.78
CA LYS A 906 26.10 21.97 14.73
C LYS A 906 26.47 20.97 15.82
N ILE A 907 26.09 21.27 17.07
CA ILE A 907 26.14 20.31 18.17
C ILE A 907 24.89 19.43 18.08
N VAL A 908 25.09 18.12 18.08
CA VAL A 908 24.04 17.12 17.93
C VAL A 908 24.08 16.13 19.09
N ARG A 909 22.90 15.76 19.58
CA ARG A 909 22.73 14.69 20.56
C ARG A 909 21.76 13.68 19.97
N LEU A 910 22.28 12.51 19.60
CA LEU A 910 21.52 11.46 18.96
C LEU A 910 21.08 10.44 20.01
N ASN A 911 19.82 9.98 19.94
CA ASN A 911 19.35 8.88 20.76
C ASN A 911 19.85 7.54 20.20
N GLU A 912 19.71 6.45 20.98
CA GLU A 912 20.21 5.12 20.57
C GLU A 912 19.59 4.64 19.24
N GLU A 913 18.31 4.91 19.01
CA GLU A 913 17.62 4.61 17.75
C GLU A 913 18.21 5.37 16.55
N GLN A 914 18.46 6.68 16.69
CA GLN A 914 19.09 7.49 15.65
C GLN A 914 20.53 7.05 15.38
N CYS A 915 21.26 6.60 16.41
CA CYS A 915 22.60 6.04 16.26
C CYS A 915 22.59 4.69 15.51
N ILE A 916 21.58 3.84 15.77
CA ILE A 916 21.37 2.58 15.03
C ILE A 916 21.10 2.87 13.56
N ASP A 917 20.21 3.81 13.25
CA ASP A 917 19.89 4.20 11.88
C ASP A 917 21.10 4.81 11.16
N PHE A 918 21.90 5.63 11.87
CA PHE A 918 23.11 6.25 11.33
C PHE A 918 24.19 5.21 10.97
N TYR A 919 24.36 4.17 11.80
CA TYR A 919 25.36 3.11 11.61
C TYR A 919 24.84 1.80 11.02
N MET A 920 23.60 1.77 10.51
CA MET A 920 22.92 0.55 10.05
C MET A 920 23.75 -0.27 9.03
N ASP A 921 24.54 0.39 8.19
CA ASP A 921 25.44 -0.25 7.23
C ASP A 921 26.50 -1.14 7.91
N MET A 922 26.80 -0.91 9.20
CA MET A 922 27.72 -1.70 10.03
C MET A 922 27.02 -2.70 10.97
N ALA A 923 25.70 -2.92 10.86
CA ALA A 923 24.94 -3.79 11.79
C ALA A 923 25.47 -5.25 11.89
N ARG A 924 26.33 -5.69 10.96
CA ARG A 924 26.99 -7.00 10.98
C ARG A 924 28.39 -7.00 11.60
N SER A 925 28.94 -5.84 11.96
CA SER A 925 30.27 -5.75 12.57
C SER A 925 30.19 -6.02 14.07
N ALA A 926 31.22 -6.67 14.61
CA ALA A 926 31.33 -6.91 16.05
C ALA A 926 31.48 -5.61 16.88
N SER A 927 31.83 -4.50 16.22
CA SER A 927 31.99 -3.17 16.83
C SER A 927 30.71 -2.31 16.81
N PHE A 928 29.62 -2.78 16.20
CA PHE A 928 28.38 -1.99 16.01
C PHE A 928 27.79 -1.49 17.33
N ASP A 929 27.59 -2.38 18.30
CA ASP A 929 26.99 -2.03 19.60
C ASP A 929 27.85 -1.05 20.38
N GLN A 930 29.18 -1.16 20.29
CA GLN A 930 30.13 -0.25 20.93
C GLN A 930 30.03 1.16 20.34
N VAL A 931 30.02 1.27 19.01
CA VAL A 931 30.00 2.55 18.30
C VAL A 931 28.64 3.27 18.49
N VAL A 932 27.54 2.54 18.52
CA VAL A 932 26.18 3.07 18.78
C VAL A 932 26.07 3.60 20.21
N ARG A 933 26.55 2.86 21.22
CA ARG A 933 26.55 3.31 22.62
C ARG A 933 27.46 4.52 22.83
N GLN A 934 28.60 4.56 22.16
CA GLN A 934 29.54 5.68 22.28
C GLN A 934 28.96 6.96 21.68
N LEU A 935 28.32 6.90 20.52
CA LEU A 935 27.70 8.08 19.90
C LEU A 935 26.44 8.55 20.64
N SER A 936 25.65 7.65 21.24
CA SER A 936 24.47 7.99 22.04
C SER A 936 24.79 8.47 23.47
N SER A 937 26.02 8.25 23.96
CA SER A 937 26.43 8.56 25.33
C SER A 937 26.44 10.06 25.66
N GLY A 938 26.57 10.94 24.67
CA GLY A 938 26.78 12.36 24.91
C GLY A 938 26.56 13.23 23.67
N GLU A 939 26.95 14.49 23.78
CA GLU A 939 26.89 15.44 22.66
C GLU A 939 28.05 15.19 21.68
N ALA A 940 27.82 15.44 20.41
CA ALA A 940 28.82 15.37 19.34
C ALA A 940 28.77 16.65 18.51
N ILE A 941 29.90 17.05 17.92
CA ILE A 941 29.95 18.18 16.98
C ILE A 941 29.97 17.61 15.56
N ALA A 942 28.93 17.92 14.80
CA ALA A 942 28.85 17.58 13.38
C ALA A 942 29.21 18.80 12.51
N MET A 943 29.99 18.56 11.47
CA MET A 943 30.47 19.58 10.53
C MET A 943 30.35 19.08 9.09
N VAL A 944 29.95 19.96 8.18
CA VAL A 944 30.01 19.73 6.73
C VAL A 944 31.30 20.36 6.22
N LEU A 945 32.21 19.53 5.71
CA LEU A 945 33.48 19.98 5.17
C LEU A 945 33.41 20.01 3.65
N GLU A 946 33.77 21.13 3.04
CA GLU A 946 33.82 21.34 1.60
C GLU A 946 35.25 21.61 1.14
N GLY A 947 35.72 20.86 0.14
CA GLY A 947 37.08 21.04 -0.37
C GLY A 947 37.38 20.10 -1.54
N ARG A 948 38.60 20.17 -2.08
CA ARG A 948 39.04 19.16 -3.05
C ARG A 948 39.35 17.85 -2.31
N ARG A 949 38.78 16.74 -2.78
CA ARG A 949 38.96 15.42 -2.17
C ARG A 949 38.63 15.42 -0.66
N ALA A 950 37.61 16.16 -0.24
CA ALA A 950 37.24 16.35 1.16
C ALA A 950 37.13 15.03 1.96
N ILE A 951 36.58 13.96 1.35
CA ILE A 951 36.48 12.65 2.02
C ILE A 951 37.88 12.07 2.29
N GLY A 952 38.75 12.07 1.28
CA GLY A 952 40.11 11.55 1.40
C GLY A 952 40.99 12.40 2.32
N THR A 953 40.89 13.73 2.22
CA THR A 953 41.64 14.67 3.06
C THR A 953 41.22 14.55 4.52
N TRP A 954 39.92 14.41 4.81
CA TRP A 954 39.43 14.19 6.18
C TRP A 954 39.91 12.86 6.76
N LYS A 955 39.86 11.76 5.99
CA LYS A 955 40.42 10.46 6.39
C LYS A 955 41.92 10.52 6.68
N ASN A 956 42.68 11.26 5.86
CA ASN A 956 44.11 11.47 6.08
C ASN A 956 44.40 12.29 7.35
N ILE A 957 43.54 13.27 7.68
CA ILE A 957 43.65 14.03 8.94
C ILE A 957 43.44 13.08 10.12
N ILE A 958 42.37 12.27 10.11
CA ILE A 958 42.11 11.27 11.17
C ILE A 958 43.31 10.32 11.31
N GLN A 959 43.82 9.78 10.20
CA GLN A 959 44.96 8.85 10.24
C GLN A 959 46.25 9.50 10.74
N LYS A 960 46.44 10.81 10.53
CA LYS A 960 47.59 11.53 11.10
C LYS A 960 47.43 11.78 12.59
N LEU A 961 46.24 12.17 13.03
CA LEU A 961 45.91 12.36 14.45
C LEU A 961 46.04 11.06 15.25
N ASP A 962 45.75 9.92 14.61
CA ASP A 962 45.92 8.57 15.15
C ASP A 962 47.42 8.20 15.31
N ASN A 963 48.28 8.61 14.37
CA ASN A 963 49.71 8.23 14.36
C ASN A 963 50.65 9.21 15.08
N ALA A 964 50.30 10.49 15.17
CA ALA A 964 51.13 11.54 15.79
C ALA A 964 50.22 12.54 16.54
N PRO A 965 50.02 12.36 17.86
CA PRO A 965 49.25 13.30 18.67
C PRO A 965 49.93 14.68 18.72
N PHE A 966 49.12 15.74 18.92
CA PHE A 966 49.58 17.13 18.91
C PHE A 966 50.83 17.35 19.78
N GLU A 967 51.88 17.95 19.20
CA GLU A 967 53.22 18.09 19.80
C GLU A 967 53.24 18.80 21.17
N ASN A 968 52.15 19.50 21.57
CA ASN A 968 52.09 20.30 22.79
C ASN A 968 51.28 19.69 23.95
N TYR A 969 50.67 18.51 23.82
CA TYR A 969 49.91 17.89 24.91
C TYR A 969 50.26 16.40 25.05
N HIS A 970 51.26 16.11 25.88
CA HIS A 970 51.79 14.76 26.12
C HIS A 970 50.83 13.73 26.77
N GLN A 971 49.51 13.94 26.81
CA GLN A 971 48.59 13.00 27.49
C GLN A 971 47.18 12.80 26.89
N LEU A 972 46.90 13.23 25.65
CA LEU A 972 45.57 13.01 25.04
C LEU A 972 45.72 12.35 23.67
N HIS A 973 45.52 11.03 23.63
CA HIS A 973 45.49 10.25 22.38
C HIS A 973 44.10 10.39 21.74
N VAL A 974 44.05 10.83 20.49
CA VAL A 974 42.81 10.80 19.69
C VAL A 974 42.78 9.47 18.96
N ASP A 975 42.20 8.46 19.57
CA ASP A 975 41.96 7.19 18.89
C ASP A 975 41.05 7.40 17.68
N LYS A 976 41.26 6.62 16.61
CA LYS A 976 40.38 6.57 15.43
C LYS A 976 38.88 6.47 15.78
N GLU A 977 38.52 5.89 16.92
CA GLU A 977 37.12 5.76 17.37
C GLU A 977 36.48 7.07 17.83
N CYS A 978 37.27 8.12 18.10
CA CYS A 978 36.79 9.43 18.58
C CYS A 978 36.20 10.31 17.47
N LEU A 979 36.59 10.05 16.22
CA LEU A 979 36.19 10.80 15.04
C LEU A 979 35.44 9.89 14.07
N HIS A 980 34.52 10.44 13.30
CA HIS A 980 33.86 9.72 12.21
C HIS A 980 34.09 10.43 10.88
N ALA A 981 34.39 9.61 9.87
CA ALA A 981 34.54 10.00 8.47
C ALA A 981 33.69 9.09 7.61
N SER A 982 32.97 9.69 6.67
CA SER A 982 32.22 8.94 5.66
C SER A 982 33.16 8.11 4.79
N ASP A 983 32.75 6.88 4.46
CA ASP A 983 33.63 5.97 3.73
C ASP A 983 33.76 6.32 2.25
N ASP A 984 32.63 6.66 1.65
CA ASP A 984 32.45 6.94 0.24
C ASP A 984 31.49 8.13 0.06
N TYR A 985 31.40 8.62 -1.16
CA TYR A 985 30.53 9.74 -1.52
C TYR A 985 29.05 9.47 -1.20
N PHE A 986 28.60 8.22 -1.38
CA PHE A 986 27.20 7.83 -1.13
C PHE A 986 26.82 7.92 0.34
N LYS A 987 27.69 7.43 1.22
CA LYS A 987 27.57 7.54 2.66
C LYS A 987 27.68 8.99 3.10
N ALA A 988 28.66 9.74 2.58
CA ALA A 988 28.80 11.17 2.89
C ALA A 988 27.50 11.94 2.62
N ARG A 989 26.88 11.72 1.46
CA ARG A 989 25.62 12.38 1.08
C ARG A 989 24.47 12.01 2.02
N ARG A 990 24.32 10.71 2.33
CA ARG A 990 23.28 10.19 3.22
C ARG A 990 23.44 10.72 4.64
N GLU A 991 24.67 10.70 5.15
CA GLU A 991 25.03 11.13 6.50
C GLU A 991 24.88 12.65 6.66
N ILE A 992 25.33 13.45 5.67
CA ILE A 992 25.09 14.90 5.64
C ILE A 992 23.58 15.19 5.64
N GLN A 993 22.80 14.49 4.82
CA GLN A 993 21.35 14.72 4.73
C GLN A 993 20.59 14.23 5.97
N PHE A 994 21.12 13.22 6.67
CA PHE A 994 20.59 12.73 7.94
C PHE A 994 20.77 13.76 9.07
N ILE A 995 21.95 14.40 9.15
CA ILE A 995 22.25 15.39 10.21
C ILE A 995 21.83 16.81 9.84
N PHE A 996 21.94 17.18 8.57
CA PHE A 996 21.63 18.50 7.99
C PHE A 996 20.67 18.41 6.79
N PRO A 997 19.37 18.10 7.00
CA PRO A 997 18.38 18.02 5.93
C PRO A 997 18.24 19.30 5.08
N GLU A 998 18.61 20.44 5.64
CA GLU A 998 18.57 21.76 5.00
C GLU A 998 19.74 22.07 4.05
N VAL A 999 20.75 21.20 3.93
CA VAL A 999 21.88 21.41 3.00
C VAL A 999 21.49 20.97 1.60
N GLN A 1000 21.53 21.89 0.64
CA GLN A 1000 21.37 21.58 -0.77
C GLN A 1000 22.70 21.10 -1.35
N LEU A 1001 22.80 19.79 -1.59
CA LEU A 1001 23.96 19.17 -2.24
C LEU A 1001 23.82 19.23 -3.76
N VAL A 1002 24.91 19.51 -4.47
CA VAL A 1002 24.94 19.71 -5.92
C VAL A 1002 24.39 18.47 -6.65
N PRO A 1003 23.71 18.64 -7.81
CA PRO A 1003 23.17 17.53 -8.58
C PRO A 1003 24.26 16.62 -9.17
N TRP A 1004 24.05 15.31 -9.06
CA TRP A 1004 24.97 14.22 -9.46
C TRP A 1004 25.65 14.40 -10.83
N ASN A 1005 24.94 14.94 -11.81
CA ASN A 1005 25.41 14.98 -13.20
C ASN A 1005 26.60 15.94 -13.40
N GLU A 1006 26.72 16.99 -12.58
CA GLU A 1006 27.75 18.01 -12.73
C GLU A 1006 29.05 17.61 -12.02
N GLU A 1007 28.95 16.91 -10.89
CA GLU A 1007 30.07 16.36 -10.12
C GLU A 1007 30.78 15.19 -10.82
N VAL A 1008 30.01 14.24 -11.37
CA VAL A 1008 30.58 13.11 -12.13
C VAL A 1008 31.29 13.61 -13.39
N GLN A 1009 30.76 14.64 -14.04
CA GLN A 1009 31.45 15.27 -15.16
C GLN A 1009 32.77 15.92 -14.75
N HIS A 1010 32.82 16.58 -13.59
CA HIS A 1010 34.04 17.18 -13.08
C HIS A 1010 35.10 16.13 -12.67
N TYR A 1011 34.70 15.07 -11.96
CA TYR A 1011 35.61 13.96 -11.62
C TYR A 1011 36.16 13.26 -12.86
N LEU A 1012 35.29 13.01 -13.86
CA LEU A 1012 35.73 12.45 -15.13
C LEU A 1012 36.72 13.39 -15.85
N GLN A 1013 36.49 14.71 -15.85
CA GLN A 1013 37.34 15.66 -16.55
C GLN A 1013 38.67 15.97 -15.86
N GLU A 1014 38.70 16.05 -14.54
CA GLU A 1014 39.89 16.45 -13.78
C GLU A 1014 40.78 15.26 -13.37
N GLU A 1015 40.20 14.10 -13.08
CA GLU A 1015 40.93 12.95 -12.51
C GLU A 1015 41.05 11.80 -13.53
N VAL A 1016 39.94 11.35 -14.12
CA VAL A 1016 39.93 10.13 -14.94
C VAL A 1016 40.48 10.37 -16.34
N ILE A 1017 40.00 11.40 -17.05
CA ILE A 1017 40.38 11.68 -18.44
C ILE A 1017 41.87 12.02 -18.56
N PRO A 1018 42.50 12.86 -17.70
CA PRO A 1018 43.92 13.15 -17.82
C PRO A 1018 44.80 11.93 -17.56
N THR A 1019 44.44 11.12 -16.56
CA THR A 1019 45.15 9.87 -16.21
C THR A 1019 45.03 8.84 -17.32
N MET A 1020 43.82 8.65 -17.87
CA MET A 1020 43.59 7.79 -19.02
C MET A 1020 44.30 8.29 -20.28
N SER A 1021 44.35 9.60 -20.50
CA SER A 1021 45.03 10.17 -21.67
C SER A 1021 46.53 9.89 -21.61
N ARG A 1022 47.16 10.05 -20.44
CA ARG A 1022 48.57 9.67 -20.24
C ARG A 1022 48.79 8.16 -20.40
N ALA A 1023 47.90 7.34 -19.84
CA ALA A 1023 47.96 5.88 -19.97
C ALA A 1023 47.94 5.45 -21.44
N LEU A 1024 47.04 6.04 -22.22
CA LEU A 1024 46.87 5.74 -23.64
C LEU A 1024 48.01 6.30 -24.50
N GLU A 1025 48.55 7.47 -24.16
CA GLU A 1025 49.76 8.01 -24.81
C GLU A 1025 50.97 7.11 -24.57
N GLU A 1026 51.18 6.63 -23.36
CA GLU A 1026 52.29 5.71 -23.06
C GLU A 1026 52.08 4.32 -23.62
N LEU A 1027 50.83 3.81 -23.65
CA LEU A 1027 50.49 2.56 -24.31
C LEU A 1027 50.80 2.64 -25.81
N ALA A 1028 50.42 3.74 -26.46
CA ALA A 1028 50.71 3.97 -27.87
C ALA A 1028 52.21 4.11 -28.14
N ARG A 1029 52.98 4.65 -27.19
CA ARG A 1029 54.45 4.80 -27.30
C ARG A 1029 55.20 3.49 -27.07
N THR A 1030 54.77 2.69 -26.11
CA THR A 1030 55.42 1.42 -25.71
C THR A 1030 55.01 0.24 -26.58
N ASN A 1031 53.80 0.28 -27.14
CA ASN A 1031 53.19 -0.74 -28.00
C ASN A 1031 53.43 -2.19 -27.54
N PRO A 1032 53.01 -2.54 -26.31
CA PRO A 1032 53.25 -3.84 -25.70
C PRO A 1032 52.43 -4.95 -26.39
N ILE A 1033 52.93 -6.19 -26.32
CA ILE A 1033 52.32 -7.38 -26.97
C ILE A 1033 50.88 -7.63 -26.49
N ASP A 1034 50.58 -7.33 -25.23
CA ASP A 1034 49.22 -7.40 -24.67
C ASP A 1034 48.80 -6.03 -24.10
N PRO A 1035 48.16 -5.18 -24.92
CA PRO A 1035 47.82 -3.80 -24.56
C PRO A 1035 46.85 -3.71 -23.39
N LEU A 1036 45.94 -4.68 -23.25
CA LEU A 1036 44.93 -4.68 -22.19
C LEU A 1036 45.54 -4.99 -20.83
N LYS A 1037 46.38 -6.04 -20.75
CA LYS A 1037 47.07 -6.39 -19.51
C LYS A 1037 48.04 -5.29 -19.09
N TRP A 1038 48.72 -4.67 -20.05
CA TRP A 1038 49.62 -3.54 -19.80
C TRP A 1038 48.86 -2.30 -19.31
N LEU A 1039 47.74 -1.93 -19.96
CA LEU A 1039 46.93 -0.78 -19.54
C LEU A 1039 46.36 -0.98 -18.14
N ALA A 1040 45.86 -2.17 -17.83
CA ALA A 1040 45.33 -2.50 -16.51
C ALA A 1040 46.41 -2.39 -15.42
N SER A 1041 47.60 -2.94 -15.68
CA SER A 1041 48.73 -2.84 -14.73
C SER A 1041 49.31 -1.42 -14.62
N TRP A 1042 49.28 -0.63 -15.69
CA TRP A 1042 49.67 0.78 -15.68
C TRP A 1042 48.71 1.64 -14.85
N LEU A 1043 47.40 1.51 -15.08
CA LEU A 1043 46.37 2.22 -14.33
C LEU A 1043 46.39 1.82 -12.85
N TRP A 1044 46.60 0.53 -12.57
CA TRP A 1044 46.74 0.02 -11.20
C TRP A 1044 47.94 0.62 -10.45
N ARG A 1045 49.05 0.86 -11.15
CA ARG A 1045 50.26 1.47 -10.57
C ARG A 1045 50.14 2.98 -10.40
N HIS A 1046 49.21 3.63 -11.09
CA HIS A 1046 49.08 5.09 -11.14
C HIS A 1046 47.71 5.56 -10.62
N ASP A 1047 47.09 4.76 -9.75
CA ASP A 1047 45.84 5.10 -9.07
C ASP A 1047 46.05 6.26 -8.06
N PRO A 1048 45.39 7.41 -8.24
CA PRO A 1048 45.52 8.58 -7.36
C PRO A 1048 44.95 8.38 -5.94
N GLN A 1049 44.28 7.25 -5.65
CA GLN A 1049 43.80 6.90 -4.30
C GLN A 1049 44.82 6.10 -3.47
N ARG A 1050 45.89 5.57 -4.08
CA ARG A 1050 46.95 4.86 -3.36
C ARG A 1050 48.03 5.84 -2.90
N GLY A 1051 48.12 6.05 -1.58
CA GLY A 1051 49.25 6.75 -0.97
C GLY A 1051 50.57 6.02 -1.24
N GLU A 1052 51.67 6.75 -1.37
CA GLU A 1052 53.01 6.20 -1.54
C GLU A 1052 53.38 5.27 -0.38
N SER A 1053 53.18 3.97 -0.55
CA SER A 1053 53.79 2.95 0.30
C SER A 1053 54.32 1.81 -0.56
N THR A 1054 55.64 1.65 -0.49
CA THR A 1054 56.48 0.61 -1.06
C THR A 1054 56.06 -0.80 -0.61
N ILE A 1055 55.87 -1.73 -1.56
CA ILE A 1055 56.50 -3.08 -1.65
C ILE A 1055 55.66 -4.02 -2.56
N ALA A 1056 56.36 -4.49 -3.60
CA ALA A 1056 56.35 -5.77 -4.34
C ALA A 1056 55.06 -6.39 -4.93
N ASP A 1057 55.12 -6.53 -6.26
CA ASP A 1057 54.94 -7.77 -7.05
C ASP A 1057 54.15 -8.93 -6.44
N ASP A 1058 52.93 -9.15 -6.96
CA ASP A 1058 52.50 -10.40 -7.61
C ASP A 1058 51.02 -10.28 -7.98
N TYR A 1059 50.70 -10.24 -9.28
CA TYR A 1059 49.53 -10.83 -9.99
C TYR A 1059 49.48 -10.37 -11.45
#